data_AF-A0A3R6KA83-F1
#
_entry.id   AF-A0A3R6KA83-F1
#
_cell.length_a   1.000
_cell.length_b   1.000
_cell.length_c   1.000
_cell.angle_alpha   90.00
_cell.angle_beta   90.00
_cell.angle_gamma   90.00
#
_symmetry.space_group_name_H-M   'P 1'
#
loop_
_entity.id
_entity.type
_entity.pdbx_description
1 polymer ?
#
loop_
_entity_poly.entity_id
_entity_poly.type
_entity_poly.pdbx_seq_one_letter_code
_entity_poly.pdbx_strand_id
1 'polypeptide(L)'
;MVPCIKCFPMFNQRLIDLQRDYAKKFLCHVNPYTGFAYKDDPAVAVVQMNNEDSAIKGIDEVDQNPQLLPYMEEVQRRFNYFLLMKYDNREKLARAWTSDGVCALREDEDPAKNTVKMVRGSFYQPTNNAWDDWAGDVSPARYADYMEFGLWSNRRFYREYKNYLLSLGVKVPIAASNLIAGAADVYGHIDGDFMENNTYFNHPILPVYGRTFMTGRPSESVSVNPLTVQKYIGQMATTLLSLGSVSCVEGKPFMITEWNDYGLHPFRSTSFVQMIAYACLNDWDGLILYNHHTSDKDNQPDDEIHDVFDCYNDPAVMCQWGFMANVFLKGLVAKSNVKVEQVFSMEDLETLPNWYAMVNLIAPYITGLRAAFVENGHKYRGDADLAINAGYFNTADLSEAKHAVQFAWSKDRDAFRRFPDDQRLPKASKGCMEEDAKIYLDEKNLVIRDIRQMAGMGDYTEFAEKLDQAMKCWKLIPEDTGLVDGKLISATGEICFDPAYARFEVHTPYAAYFSGAPEENIVLDDRILVKACNDRISLSVMPLYQEERDKMKLADANEFVISAFGRCGNDDNVISDGPEYAPGITMTCITMNGKLYAETLEGSMIIKAQNKAVLEFLDTEGNVISSVEKAAKNGQVVFDLPGNVASVFYHLWMD
;
A
#
# COMPACT_ATOMS: atom_id res chain seq x y z
N MET A 1 18.68 -7.76 -20.20
CA MET A 1 18.06 -8.17 -18.92
C MET A 1 18.17 -9.67 -18.83
N VAL A 2 18.72 -10.22 -17.74
CA VAL A 2 18.54 -11.65 -17.44
C VAL A 2 17.09 -11.79 -17.00
N PRO A 3 16.26 -12.64 -17.64
CA PRO A 3 14.86 -12.79 -17.24
C PRO A 3 14.77 -13.26 -15.79
N CYS A 4 13.91 -12.63 -15.01
CA CYS A 4 13.76 -12.91 -13.60
C CYS A 4 12.95 -14.20 -13.44
N ILE A 5 13.61 -15.30 -13.11
CA ILE A 5 12.98 -16.62 -12.99
C ILE A 5 12.13 -16.65 -11.69
N LYS A 6 10.98 -15.98 -11.66
CA LYS A 6 10.02 -16.01 -10.53
C LYS A 6 9.22 -17.33 -10.53
N CYS A 7 8.59 -17.65 -9.40
CA CYS A 7 7.77 -18.84 -9.15
C CYS A 7 8.54 -20.18 -9.19
N PHE A 8 9.29 -20.47 -10.27
CA PHE A 8 10.01 -21.73 -10.45
C PHE A 8 11.04 -22.07 -9.34
N PRO A 9 11.77 -21.11 -8.73
CA PRO A 9 12.71 -21.40 -7.64
C PRO A 9 12.06 -21.96 -6.38
N MET A 10 10.72 -21.89 -6.27
CA MET A 10 9.95 -22.43 -5.14
C MET A 10 9.53 -23.90 -5.35
N PHE A 11 9.57 -24.38 -6.60
CA PHE A 11 9.18 -25.74 -6.98
C PHE A 11 10.37 -26.64 -7.29
N ASN A 12 11.36 -26.12 -8.02
CA ASN A 12 12.47 -26.93 -8.50
C ASN A 12 13.51 -27.19 -7.38
N GLN A 13 13.73 -28.45 -7.04
CA GLN A 13 14.60 -28.83 -5.92
C GLN A 13 16.02 -28.29 -6.07
N ARG A 14 16.59 -28.29 -7.28
CA ARG A 14 17.95 -27.79 -7.51
C ARG A 14 18.05 -26.29 -7.26
N LEU A 15 17.03 -25.51 -7.68
CA LEU A 15 16.98 -24.07 -7.41
C LEU A 15 16.81 -23.78 -5.91
N ILE A 16 16.00 -24.56 -5.19
CA ILE A 16 15.87 -24.47 -3.73
C ILE A 16 17.22 -24.72 -3.05
N ASP A 17 17.94 -25.77 -3.46
CA ASP A 17 19.25 -26.11 -2.88
C ASP A 17 20.30 -25.03 -3.16
N LEU A 18 20.26 -24.39 -4.34
CA LEU A 18 21.14 -23.28 -4.69
C LEU A 18 20.85 -22.02 -3.87
N GLN A 19 19.58 -21.71 -3.61
CA GLN A 19 19.19 -20.61 -2.71
C GLN A 19 19.73 -20.86 -1.29
N ARG A 20 19.57 -22.08 -0.76
CA ARG A 20 20.13 -22.49 0.53
C ARG A 20 21.66 -22.35 0.58
N ASP A 21 22.35 -22.81 -0.47
CA ASP A 21 23.82 -22.73 -0.54
C ASP A 21 24.31 -21.28 -0.64
N TYR A 22 23.59 -20.41 -1.35
CA TYR A 22 23.83 -18.96 -1.38
C TYR A 22 23.63 -18.33 0.01
N ALA A 23 22.48 -18.57 0.65
CA ALA A 23 22.17 -18.01 1.97
C ALA A 23 23.22 -18.42 3.01
N LYS A 24 23.67 -19.69 2.99
CA LYS A 24 24.76 -20.13 3.86
C LYS A 24 26.06 -19.36 3.61
N LYS A 25 26.47 -19.22 2.35
CA LYS A 25 27.69 -18.49 1.99
C LYS A 25 27.61 -17.02 2.37
N PHE A 26 26.46 -16.38 2.14
CA PHE A 26 26.23 -14.98 2.44
C PHE A 26 26.15 -14.74 3.94
N LEU A 27 25.24 -15.39 4.66
CA LEU A 27 25.00 -15.13 6.07
C LEU A 27 26.12 -15.59 7.00
N CYS A 28 26.93 -16.58 6.58
CA CYS A 28 28.12 -17.00 7.32
C CYS A 28 29.39 -16.27 6.88
N HIS A 29 29.31 -15.34 5.92
CA HIS A 29 30.44 -14.50 5.54
C HIS A 29 30.80 -13.57 6.69
N VAL A 30 32.08 -13.57 7.07
CA VAL A 30 32.60 -12.67 8.10
C VAL A 30 32.93 -11.33 7.48
N ASN A 31 32.21 -10.31 7.91
CA ASN A 31 32.46 -8.92 7.54
C ASN A 31 33.87 -8.52 7.99
N PRO A 32 34.76 -8.09 7.09
CA PRO A 32 36.14 -7.75 7.45
C PRO A 32 36.24 -6.50 8.34
N TYR A 33 35.20 -5.66 8.40
CA TYR A 33 35.20 -4.43 9.19
C TYR A 33 34.69 -4.64 10.62
N THR A 34 33.70 -5.50 10.83
CA THR A 34 33.12 -5.76 12.16
C THR A 34 33.66 -7.03 12.81
N GLY A 35 34.23 -7.95 12.02
CA GLY A 35 34.70 -9.26 12.49
C GLY A 35 33.59 -10.26 12.80
N PHE A 36 32.32 -9.91 12.55
CA PHE A 36 31.17 -10.80 12.74
C PHE A 36 30.72 -11.43 11.43
N ALA A 37 30.19 -12.65 11.50
CA ALA A 37 29.40 -13.18 10.40
C ALA A 37 28.12 -12.34 10.25
N TYR A 38 27.59 -12.13 9.05
CA TYR A 38 26.37 -11.30 8.88
C TYR A 38 25.18 -11.75 9.74
N LYS A 39 25.01 -13.06 9.95
CA LYS A 39 23.98 -13.60 10.87
C LYS A 39 24.16 -13.20 12.35
N ASP A 40 25.35 -12.76 12.73
CA ASP A 40 25.75 -12.34 14.07
C ASP A 40 26.07 -10.83 14.15
N ASP A 41 26.06 -10.11 13.02
CA ASP A 41 26.44 -8.71 12.92
C ASP A 41 25.25 -7.82 13.35
N PRO A 42 25.41 -6.94 14.35
CA PRO A 42 24.32 -6.06 14.80
C PRO A 42 23.87 -5.03 13.75
N ALA A 43 24.61 -4.87 12.65
CA ALA A 43 24.18 -4.04 11.52
C ALA A 43 23.03 -4.68 10.70
N VAL A 44 22.82 -5.99 10.80
CA VAL A 44 21.71 -6.67 10.13
C VAL A 44 20.47 -6.58 11.00
N ALA A 45 19.41 -5.94 10.52
CA ALA A 45 18.15 -5.77 11.26
C ALA A 45 17.10 -6.85 10.96
N VAL A 46 17.02 -7.31 9.71
CA VAL A 46 16.06 -8.31 9.22
C VAL A 46 16.68 -9.12 8.06
N VAL A 47 16.09 -10.27 7.74
CA VAL A 47 16.43 -11.07 6.55
C VAL A 47 15.17 -11.36 5.75
N GLN A 48 15.15 -10.97 4.48
CA GLN A 48 14.11 -11.35 3.52
C GLN A 48 14.55 -12.58 2.72
N MET A 49 13.70 -13.60 2.62
CA MET A 49 14.05 -14.85 1.93
C MET A 49 14.14 -14.68 0.41
N ASN A 50 13.12 -14.07 -0.20
CA ASN A 50 13.00 -13.86 -1.64
C ASN A 50 12.46 -12.45 -1.93
N ASN A 51 12.87 -11.84 -3.05
CA ASN A 51 12.31 -10.57 -3.52
C ASN A 51 11.17 -10.81 -4.51
N GLU A 52 10.02 -10.19 -4.29
CA GLU A 52 8.83 -10.18 -5.15
C GLU A 52 8.48 -11.55 -5.79
N ASP A 53 8.45 -12.61 -4.99
CA ASP A 53 8.28 -13.98 -5.43
C ASP A 53 7.14 -14.70 -4.70
N SER A 54 6.41 -15.53 -5.44
CA SER A 54 5.28 -16.31 -4.91
C SER A 54 4.97 -17.49 -5.83
N ALA A 55 4.53 -18.60 -5.23
CA ALA A 55 4.16 -19.81 -5.95
C ALA A 55 2.92 -19.63 -6.85
N ILE A 56 2.16 -18.54 -6.67
CA ILE A 56 0.98 -18.19 -7.49
C ILE A 56 1.24 -17.04 -8.49
N LYS A 57 2.48 -16.54 -8.57
CA LYS A 57 2.88 -15.49 -9.52
C LYS A 57 2.87 -16.02 -10.97
N GLY A 58 2.71 -15.09 -11.91
CA GLY A 58 2.66 -15.35 -13.35
C GLY A 58 3.92 -16.00 -13.90
N ILE A 59 3.74 -16.76 -14.98
CA ILE A 59 4.78 -17.53 -15.68
C ILE A 59 4.93 -17.11 -17.15
N ASP A 60 4.37 -15.95 -17.52
CA ASP A 60 4.28 -15.50 -18.92
C ASP A 60 5.65 -15.20 -19.54
N GLU A 61 6.69 -15.01 -18.73
CA GLU A 61 8.08 -14.89 -19.21
C GLU A 61 8.51 -16.11 -20.05
N VAL A 62 7.90 -17.28 -19.85
CA VAL A 62 8.15 -18.49 -20.64
C VAL A 62 7.85 -18.26 -22.12
N ASP A 63 6.84 -17.45 -22.44
CA ASP A 63 6.43 -17.19 -23.82
C ASP A 63 7.50 -16.40 -24.59
N GLN A 64 8.29 -15.59 -23.87
CA GLN A 64 9.40 -14.81 -24.41
C GLN A 64 10.75 -15.55 -24.27
N ASN A 65 10.83 -16.55 -23.38
CA ASN A 65 12.03 -17.35 -23.15
C ASN A 65 11.73 -18.87 -23.07
N PRO A 66 11.78 -19.59 -24.21
CA PRO A 66 11.52 -21.02 -24.26
C PRO A 66 12.45 -21.90 -23.40
N GLN A 67 13.59 -21.37 -22.93
CA GLN A 67 14.47 -22.11 -22.01
C GLN A 67 13.82 -22.34 -20.63
N LEU A 68 12.77 -21.59 -20.31
CA LEU A 68 12.01 -21.73 -19.07
C LEU A 68 10.94 -22.84 -19.15
N LEU A 69 10.65 -23.37 -20.34
CA LEU A 69 9.61 -24.37 -20.57
C LEU A 69 9.72 -25.62 -19.66
N PRO A 70 10.91 -26.22 -19.43
CA PRO A 70 11.03 -27.37 -18.55
C PRO A 70 10.63 -27.10 -17.09
N TYR A 71 10.81 -25.86 -16.62
CA TYR A 71 10.40 -25.46 -15.27
C TYR A 71 8.88 -25.30 -15.19
N MET A 72 8.26 -24.69 -16.22
CA MET A 72 6.81 -24.61 -16.33
C MET A 72 6.17 -26.01 -16.38
N GLU A 73 6.74 -26.93 -17.16
CA GLU A 73 6.29 -28.33 -17.24
C GLU A 73 6.40 -29.06 -15.89
N GLU A 74 7.38 -28.70 -15.05
CA GLU A 74 7.47 -29.21 -13.68
C GLU A 74 6.33 -28.72 -12.79
N VAL A 75 6.00 -27.42 -12.83
CA VAL A 75 4.86 -26.88 -12.07
C VAL A 75 3.55 -27.53 -12.53
N GLN A 76 3.35 -27.62 -13.86
CA GLN A 76 2.21 -28.30 -14.49
C GLN A 76 2.06 -29.74 -13.98
N ARG A 77 3.16 -30.50 -13.98
CA ARG A 77 3.20 -31.88 -13.47
C ARG A 77 2.86 -31.98 -11.99
N ARG A 78 3.40 -31.09 -11.16
CA ARG A 78 3.10 -31.04 -9.72
C ARG A 78 1.63 -30.70 -9.45
N PHE A 79 1.05 -29.77 -10.21
CA PHE A 79 -0.37 -29.44 -10.12
C PHE A 79 -1.26 -30.63 -10.53
N ASN A 80 -0.94 -31.31 -11.63
CA ASN A 80 -1.70 -32.49 -12.07
C ASN A 80 -1.58 -33.65 -11.06
N TYR A 81 -0.42 -33.83 -10.43
CA TYR A 81 -0.27 -34.77 -9.31
C TYR A 81 -1.08 -34.36 -8.08
N PHE A 82 -1.13 -33.06 -7.74
CA PHE A 82 -1.99 -32.56 -6.67
C PHE A 82 -3.46 -32.91 -6.94
N LEU A 83 -3.95 -32.74 -8.17
CA LEU A 83 -5.31 -33.12 -8.57
C LEU A 83 -5.54 -34.64 -8.45
N LEU A 84 -4.55 -35.48 -8.81
CA LEU A 84 -4.64 -36.93 -8.59
C LEU A 84 -4.66 -37.28 -7.10
N MET A 85 -3.90 -36.58 -6.26
CA MET A 85 -3.93 -36.81 -4.81
C MET A 85 -5.28 -36.40 -4.21
N LYS A 86 -5.88 -35.30 -4.68
CA LYS A 86 -7.15 -34.78 -4.18
C LYS A 86 -8.36 -35.58 -4.67
N TYR A 87 -8.36 -35.99 -5.94
CA TYR A 87 -9.51 -36.59 -6.60
C TYR A 87 -9.31 -38.03 -7.07
N ASP A 88 -8.12 -38.61 -6.94
CA ASP A 88 -7.76 -39.97 -7.37
C ASP A 88 -7.70 -40.17 -8.91
N ASN A 89 -8.72 -39.74 -9.67
CA ASN A 89 -8.72 -39.90 -11.13
C ASN A 89 -9.55 -38.83 -11.88
N ARG A 90 -9.45 -38.83 -13.22
CA ARG A 90 -10.15 -37.89 -14.12
C ARG A 90 -11.66 -37.86 -13.89
N GLU A 91 -12.31 -39.01 -13.68
CA GLU A 91 -13.77 -39.07 -13.52
C GLU A 91 -14.23 -38.38 -12.24
N LYS A 92 -13.51 -38.59 -11.14
CA LYS A 92 -13.79 -37.93 -9.86
C LYS A 92 -13.48 -36.44 -9.93
N LEU A 93 -12.39 -36.04 -10.59
CA LEU A 93 -12.09 -34.63 -10.87
C LEU A 93 -13.20 -33.98 -11.69
N ALA A 94 -13.63 -34.59 -12.80
CA ALA A 94 -14.71 -34.09 -13.64
C ALA A 94 -16.01 -33.92 -12.83
N ARG A 95 -16.38 -34.91 -12.01
CA ARG A 95 -17.53 -34.79 -11.11
C ARG A 95 -17.38 -33.64 -10.12
N ALA A 96 -16.19 -33.43 -9.58
CA ALA A 96 -15.93 -32.33 -8.66
C ALA A 96 -16.01 -30.96 -9.35
N TRP A 97 -15.53 -30.87 -10.58
CA TRP A 97 -15.53 -29.65 -11.40
C TRP A 97 -16.82 -29.46 -12.22
N THR A 98 -17.88 -30.19 -11.89
CA THR A 98 -19.20 -30.03 -12.53
C THR A 98 -20.13 -29.25 -11.60
N SER A 99 -20.65 -28.13 -12.10
CA SER A 99 -21.75 -27.37 -11.48
C SER A 99 -22.85 -27.17 -12.51
N ASP A 100 -24.11 -27.33 -12.09
CA ASP A 100 -25.29 -27.16 -12.94
C ASP A 100 -25.23 -27.94 -14.28
N GLY A 101 -24.62 -29.11 -14.26
CA GLY A 101 -24.45 -29.98 -15.43
C GLY A 101 -23.34 -29.55 -16.40
N VAL A 102 -22.62 -28.46 -16.11
CA VAL A 102 -21.48 -27.98 -16.91
C VAL A 102 -20.19 -28.43 -16.23
N CYS A 103 -19.34 -29.16 -16.95
CA CYS A 103 -18.04 -29.62 -16.46
C CYS A 103 -16.94 -28.65 -16.91
N ALA A 104 -16.17 -28.12 -15.95
CA ALA A 104 -15.06 -27.21 -16.25
C ALA A 104 -13.76 -27.91 -16.68
N LEU A 105 -13.67 -29.23 -16.47
CA LEU A 105 -12.57 -30.05 -16.98
C LEU A 105 -12.82 -30.36 -18.46
N ARG A 106 -11.90 -29.96 -19.34
CA ARG A 106 -12.05 -30.14 -20.79
C ARG A 106 -11.90 -31.61 -21.19
N GLU A 107 -12.40 -31.95 -22.38
CA GLU A 107 -12.36 -33.33 -22.89
C GLU A 107 -10.92 -33.85 -23.08
N ASP A 108 -10.00 -32.98 -23.49
CA ASP A 108 -8.58 -33.26 -23.70
C ASP A 108 -7.72 -33.22 -22.42
N GLU A 109 -8.33 -32.86 -21.28
CA GLU A 109 -7.65 -32.74 -20.01
C GLU A 109 -7.75 -34.01 -19.16
N ASP A 110 -6.61 -34.53 -18.72
CA ASP A 110 -6.48 -35.72 -17.89
C ASP A 110 -5.25 -35.55 -16.97
N PRO A 111 -5.46 -35.54 -15.64
CA PRO A 111 -4.35 -35.33 -14.72
C PRO A 111 -3.32 -36.47 -14.74
N ALA A 112 -3.73 -37.69 -15.12
CA ALA A 112 -2.79 -38.80 -15.30
C ALA A 112 -1.90 -38.65 -16.56
N LYS A 113 -2.32 -37.81 -17.51
CA LYS A 113 -1.56 -37.47 -18.72
C LYS A 113 -0.88 -36.11 -18.64
N ASN A 114 -0.96 -35.44 -17.48
CA ASN A 114 -0.39 -34.12 -17.24
C ASN A 114 -0.97 -33.00 -18.14
N THR A 115 -2.23 -33.11 -18.57
CA THR A 115 -2.82 -32.15 -19.52
C THR A 115 -3.78 -31.14 -18.89
N VAL A 116 -4.13 -31.24 -17.60
CA VAL A 116 -5.02 -30.26 -16.94
C VAL A 116 -4.29 -28.94 -16.75
N LYS A 117 -4.71 -27.88 -17.47
CA LYS A 117 -4.00 -26.59 -17.48
C LYS A 117 -4.01 -25.90 -16.11
N MET A 118 -2.88 -25.30 -15.75
CA MET A 118 -2.77 -24.36 -14.63
C MET A 118 -3.50 -23.04 -14.92
N VAL A 119 -3.72 -22.23 -13.88
CA VAL A 119 -4.07 -20.81 -14.07
C VAL A 119 -2.81 -20.02 -14.34
N ARG A 120 -2.82 -19.21 -15.40
CA ARG A 120 -1.74 -18.26 -15.63
C ARG A 120 -1.94 -17.04 -14.73
N GLY A 121 -0.97 -16.80 -13.85
CA GLY A 121 -0.94 -15.63 -12.97
C GLY A 121 -0.46 -14.37 -13.70
N SER A 122 -0.42 -13.26 -12.99
CA SER A 122 0.19 -12.00 -13.42
C SER A 122 1.32 -11.63 -12.45
N PHE A 123 1.75 -10.37 -12.43
CA PHE A 123 2.69 -9.87 -11.43
C PHE A 123 2.15 -10.01 -9.99
N TYR A 124 0.82 -10.06 -9.84
CA TYR A 124 0.05 -10.32 -8.62
C TYR A 124 -0.85 -11.56 -8.77
N GLN A 125 -1.53 -11.95 -7.67
CA GLN A 125 -2.60 -12.95 -7.72
C GLN A 125 -3.62 -12.60 -8.83
N PRO A 126 -3.91 -13.52 -9.76
CA PRO A 126 -4.90 -13.28 -10.81
C PRO A 126 -6.31 -13.13 -10.20
N THR A 127 -7.15 -12.28 -10.78
CA THR A 127 -8.55 -12.19 -10.37
C THR A 127 -9.36 -13.36 -10.89
N ASN A 128 -10.41 -13.68 -10.15
CA ASN A 128 -11.43 -14.65 -10.52
C ASN A 128 -12.71 -14.27 -9.79
N ASN A 129 -13.85 -14.25 -10.49
CA ASN A 129 -15.12 -14.13 -9.82
C ASN A 129 -15.78 -15.51 -9.72
N ALA A 130 -16.17 -15.91 -8.51
CA ALA A 130 -16.85 -17.18 -8.28
C ALA A 130 -18.17 -17.34 -9.07
N TRP A 131 -18.75 -16.24 -9.56
CA TRP A 131 -19.98 -16.19 -10.38
C TRP A 131 -19.74 -16.06 -11.89
N ASP A 132 -18.50 -16.11 -12.37
CA ASP A 132 -18.19 -16.08 -13.81
C ASP A 132 -18.65 -17.35 -14.54
N ASP A 133 -18.47 -17.39 -15.88
CA ASP A 133 -18.80 -18.58 -16.66
C ASP A 133 -18.05 -19.82 -16.13
N TRP A 134 -18.81 -20.87 -15.82
CA TRP A 134 -18.27 -22.13 -15.31
C TRP A 134 -17.39 -22.85 -16.34
N ALA A 135 -17.67 -22.64 -17.64
CA ALA A 135 -16.91 -23.19 -18.76
C ALA A 135 -15.81 -22.25 -19.29
N GLY A 136 -15.58 -21.12 -18.62
CA GLY A 136 -14.56 -20.14 -19.01
C GLY A 136 -13.14 -20.72 -19.03
N ASP A 137 -12.21 -19.99 -19.65
CA ASP A 137 -10.81 -20.43 -19.76
C ASP A 137 -10.16 -20.67 -18.39
N VAL A 138 -10.51 -19.84 -17.41
CA VAL A 138 -10.18 -20.00 -15.99
C VAL A 138 -11.50 -20.10 -15.21
N SER A 139 -12.01 -21.32 -15.07
CA SER A 139 -13.22 -21.58 -14.28
C SER A 139 -12.98 -21.38 -12.78
N PRO A 140 -14.02 -21.09 -11.98
CA PRO A 140 -13.90 -20.99 -10.53
C PRO A 140 -13.29 -22.24 -9.88
N ALA A 141 -13.72 -23.44 -10.29
CA ALA A 141 -13.17 -24.70 -9.76
C ALA A 141 -11.68 -24.90 -10.07
N ARG A 142 -11.24 -24.57 -11.29
CA ARG A 142 -9.82 -24.64 -11.66
C ARG A 142 -8.99 -23.63 -10.87
N TYR A 143 -9.50 -22.42 -10.73
CA TYR A 143 -8.85 -21.37 -9.95
C TYR A 143 -8.69 -21.77 -8.49
N ALA A 144 -9.77 -22.24 -7.85
CA ALA A 144 -9.77 -22.67 -6.46
C ALA A 144 -8.69 -23.74 -6.19
N ASP A 145 -8.68 -24.81 -6.99
CA ASP A 145 -7.69 -25.88 -6.83
C ASP A 145 -6.25 -25.42 -7.11
N TYR A 146 -6.06 -24.48 -8.04
CA TYR A 146 -4.74 -23.93 -8.33
C TYR A 146 -4.25 -22.99 -7.22
N MET A 147 -5.13 -22.18 -6.62
CA MET A 147 -4.81 -21.38 -5.44
C MET A 147 -4.47 -22.25 -4.24
N GLU A 148 -5.22 -23.33 -3.99
CA GLU A 148 -4.91 -24.28 -2.92
C GLU A 148 -3.52 -24.93 -3.13
N PHE A 149 -3.24 -25.40 -4.34
CA PHE A 149 -1.92 -25.94 -4.72
C PHE A 149 -0.80 -24.91 -4.53
N GLY A 150 -1.02 -23.68 -4.97
CA GLY A 150 -0.07 -22.58 -4.88
C GLY A 150 0.20 -22.19 -3.43
N LEU A 151 -0.83 -22.01 -2.61
CA LEU A 151 -0.74 -21.74 -1.17
C LEU A 151 0.06 -22.80 -0.43
N TRP A 152 -0.25 -24.07 -0.67
CA TRP A 152 0.48 -25.18 -0.08
C TRP A 152 1.97 -25.13 -0.47
N SER A 153 2.25 -24.85 -1.74
CA SER A 153 3.63 -24.77 -2.26
C SER A 153 4.39 -23.58 -1.67
N ASN A 154 3.74 -22.42 -1.57
CA ASN A 154 4.30 -21.19 -1.02
C ASN A 154 4.72 -21.37 0.44
N ARG A 155 3.76 -21.78 1.27
CA ARG A 155 3.96 -21.99 2.72
C ARG A 155 4.97 -23.10 3.00
N ARG A 156 4.93 -24.20 2.21
CA ARG A 156 5.94 -25.26 2.33
C ARG A 156 7.34 -24.72 2.09
N PHE A 157 7.56 -24.00 0.99
CA PHE A 157 8.86 -23.43 0.67
C PHE A 157 9.35 -22.47 1.75
N TYR A 158 8.55 -21.46 2.12
CA TYR A 158 8.97 -20.45 3.08
C TYR A 158 9.21 -21.02 4.47
N ARG A 159 8.36 -21.94 4.94
CA ARG A 159 8.57 -22.61 6.24
C ARG A 159 9.84 -23.45 6.24
N GLU A 160 10.09 -24.23 5.18
CA GLU A 160 11.31 -25.03 5.07
C GLU A 160 12.56 -24.15 4.97
N TYR A 161 12.49 -23.03 4.24
CA TYR A 161 13.64 -22.16 4.04
C TYR A 161 13.94 -21.32 5.28
N LYS A 162 12.92 -20.78 5.96
CA LYS A 162 13.05 -20.15 7.27
C LYS A 162 13.70 -21.08 8.29
N ASN A 163 13.22 -22.34 8.39
CA ASN A 163 13.83 -23.33 9.28
C ASN A 163 15.31 -23.59 8.95
N TYR A 164 15.66 -23.59 7.66
CA TYR A 164 17.06 -23.68 7.24
C TYR A 164 17.88 -22.47 7.70
N LEU A 165 17.38 -21.24 7.51
CA LEU A 165 18.06 -20.02 7.98
C LEU A 165 18.25 -20.02 9.51
N LEU A 166 17.22 -20.43 10.26
CA LEU A 166 17.32 -20.61 11.72
C LEU A 166 18.38 -21.65 12.09
N SER A 167 18.49 -22.75 11.32
CA SER A 167 19.52 -23.77 11.55
C SER A 167 20.95 -23.27 11.31
N LEU A 168 21.13 -22.21 10.51
CA LEU A 168 22.42 -21.51 10.35
C LEU A 168 22.75 -20.59 11.53
N GLY A 169 21.76 -20.29 12.38
CA GLY A 169 21.88 -19.41 13.54
C GLY A 169 21.54 -17.95 13.25
N VAL A 170 20.67 -17.67 12.28
CA VAL A 170 20.08 -16.33 12.08
C VAL A 170 19.25 -15.96 13.31
N LYS A 171 19.43 -14.73 13.82
CA LYS A 171 18.84 -14.26 15.09
C LYS A 171 17.80 -13.14 14.90
N VAL A 172 17.79 -12.52 13.73
CA VAL A 172 16.91 -11.41 13.37
C VAL A 172 15.59 -11.92 12.79
N PRO A 173 14.52 -11.10 12.76
CA PRO A 173 13.27 -11.47 12.10
C PRO A 173 13.48 -11.83 10.63
N ILE A 174 12.79 -12.87 10.17
CA ILE A 174 12.86 -13.38 8.80
C ILE A 174 11.52 -13.15 8.10
N ALA A 175 11.51 -12.32 7.05
CA ALA A 175 10.37 -12.17 6.16
C ALA A 175 10.42 -13.17 4.99
N ALA A 176 9.24 -13.41 4.41
CA ALA A 176 9.12 -14.24 3.22
C ALA A 176 9.51 -13.47 1.96
N SER A 177 8.57 -12.73 1.40
CA SER A 177 8.74 -11.88 0.24
C SER A 177 7.76 -10.70 0.33
N ASN A 178 7.99 -9.71 -0.52
CA ASN A 178 7.23 -8.48 -0.67
C ASN A 178 6.40 -8.48 -1.97
N LEU A 179 5.79 -7.32 -2.28
CA LEU A 179 4.93 -7.11 -3.45
C LEU A 179 3.77 -8.12 -3.53
N ILE A 180 2.96 -8.09 -2.48
CA ILE A 180 1.86 -9.02 -2.24
C ILE A 180 0.55 -8.32 -2.56
N ALA A 181 -0.31 -8.97 -3.34
CA ALA A 181 -1.71 -8.56 -3.50
C ALA A 181 -2.64 -9.77 -3.61
N GLY A 182 -3.83 -9.63 -3.03
CA GLY A 182 -4.84 -10.68 -2.99
C GLY A 182 -4.74 -11.57 -1.74
N ALA A 183 -5.88 -12.14 -1.33
CA ALA A 183 -6.01 -12.85 -0.06
C ALA A 183 -5.14 -14.11 0.02
N ALA A 184 -5.05 -14.87 -1.07
CA ALA A 184 -4.24 -16.09 -1.11
C ALA A 184 -2.75 -15.73 -1.05
N ASP A 185 -2.33 -14.68 -1.75
CA ASP A 185 -0.92 -14.28 -1.71
C ASP A 185 -0.52 -13.82 -0.30
N VAL A 186 -1.34 -12.98 0.34
CA VAL A 186 -1.12 -12.56 1.74
C VAL A 186 -1.04 -13.77 2.67
N TYR A 187 -2.03 -14.68 2.60
CA TYR A 187 -2.03 -15.87 3.44
C TYR A 187 -0.82 -16.78 3.18
N GLY A 188 -0.33 -16.83 1.93
CA GLY A 188 0.83 -17.61 1.54
C GLY A 188 2.15 -17.17 2.21
N HIS A 189 2.22 -15.94 2.73
CA HIS A 189 3.44 -15.34 3.28
C HIS A 189 3.46 -15.27 4.83
N ILE A 190 2.37 -15.64 5.51
CA ILE A 190 2.22 -15.47 6.98
C ILE A 190 3.21 -16.28 7.85
N ASP A 191 3.96 -17.21 7.24
CA ASP A 191 4.99 -17.99 7.91
C ASP A 191 6.26 -17.16 8.23
N GLY A 192 6.40 -15.96 7.65
CA GLY A 192 7.40 -14.95 8.05
C GLY A 192 7.20 -14.49 9.50
N ASP A 193 8.27 -13.97 10.13
CA ASP A 193 8.18 -13.38 11.48
C ASP A 193 7.41 -12.05 11.48
N PHE A 194 7.50 -11.32 10.38
CA PHE A 194 6.75 -10.11 10.10
C PHE A 194 6.23 -10.15 8.66
N MET A 195 5.24 -9.29 8.36
CA MET A 195 4.71 -9.11 7.02
C MET A 195 5.38 -7.91 6.35
N GLU A 196 5.54 -7.99 5.03
CA GLU A 196 6.06 -6.88 4.25
C GLU A 196 5.23 -6.62 2.98
N ASN A 197 5.38 -5.44 2.40
CA ASN A 197 4.86 -5.15 1.06
C ASN A 197 5.73 -4.14 0.30
N ASN A 198 5.46 -4.05 -1.00
CA ASN A 198 5.94 -2.99 -1.87
C ASN A 198 4.77 -2.22 -2.45
N THR A 199 4.94 -0.92 -2.67
CA THR A 199 3.90 -0.09 -3.29
C THR A 199 4.48 1.12 -3.99
N TYR A 200 4.00 1.39 -5.21
CA TYR A 200 4.59 2.40 -6.08
C TYR A 200 3.52 3.26 -6.72
N PHE A 201 3.81 4.55 -6.82
CA PHE A 201 2.97 5.51 -7.52
C PHE A 201 3.70 6.07 -8.73
N ASN A 202 2.95 6.35 -9.81
CA ASN A 202 3.50 6.76 -11.10
C ASN A 202 4.57 5.80 -11.69
N HIS A 203 4.55 4.51 -11.33
CA HIS A 203 5.55 3.53 -11.76
C HIS A 203 5.71 3.47 -13.29
N PRO A 204 6.95 3.59 -13.83
CA PRO A 204 7.17 3.51 -15.26
C PRO A 204 6.94 2.08 -15.78
N ILE A 205 6.32 1.95 -16.94
CA ILE A 205 6.16 0.67 -17.64
C ILE A 205 7.43 0.37 -18.42
N LEU A 206 7.93 -0.85 -18.28
CA LEU A 206 9.09 -1.35 -19.01
C LEU A 206 8.76 -1.61 -20.50
N PRO A 207 9.74 -1.51 -21.41
CA PRO A 207 11.17 -1.21 -21.17
C PRO A 207 11.48 0.29 -21.07
N VAL A 208 12.49 0.63 -20.27
CA VAL A 208 13.09 1.99 -20.19
C VAL A 208 14.15 2.15 -21.28
N TYR A 209 14.20 3.31 -21.93
CA TYR A 209 15.16 3.64 -22.99
C TYR A 209 16.03 4.84 -22.60
N GLY A 210 17.23 4.58 -22.08
CA GLY A 210 18.11 5.66 -21.61
C GLY A 210 17.43 6.42 -20.45
N ARG A 211 17.30 7.75 -20.59
CA ARG A 211 16.62 8.63 -19.62
C ARG A 211 15.12 8.83 -19.94
N THR A 212 14.56 8.03 -20.84
CA THR A 212 13.16 8.11 -21.26
C THR A 212 12.33 7.01 -20.61
N PHE A 213 11.34 7.43 -19.83
CA PHE A 213 10.40 6.60 -19.08
C PHE A 213 9.00 6.72 -19.67
N MET A 214 8.22 5.64 -19.58
CA MET A 214 6.82 5.61 -20.00
C MET A 214 5.94 5.37 -18.80
N THR A 215 4.89 6.15 -18.57
CA THR A 215 3.97 5.93 -17.45
C THR A 215 2.53 6.25 -17.85
N GLY A 216 1.56 5.65 -17.17
CA GLY A 216 0.15 5.86 -17.44
C GLY A 216 -0.37 7.17 -16.84
N ARG A 217 -0.26 8.28 -17.59
CA ARG A 217 -0.74 9.64 -17.20
C ARG A 217 -0.36 10.00 -15.76
N PRO A 218 0.90 10.42 -15.52
CA PRO A 218 1.36 10.68 -14.16
C PRO A 218 0.56 11.81 -13.54
N SER A 219 0.30 11.69 -12.23
CA SER A 219 -0.52 12.63 -11.48
C SER A 219 0.06 12.90 -10.10
N GLU A 220 -0.36 14.00 -9.48
CA GLU A 220 -0.10 14.25 -8.06
C GLU A 220 -1.02 13.39 -7.19
N SER A 221 -0.46 12.65 -6.23
CA SER A 221 -1.22 11.76 -5.34
C SER A 221 -2.32 12.47 -4.57
N VAL A 222 -2.12 13.75 -4.25
CA VAL A 222 -3.07 14.58 -3.50
C VAL A 222 -4.39 14.82 -4.24
N SER A 223 -4.41 14.65 -5.56
CA SER A 223 -5.62 14.83 -6.38
C SER A 223 -6.32 13.50 -6.70
N VAL A 224 -5.75 12.37 -6.25
CA VAL A 224 -6.31 11.04 -6.52
C VAL A 224 -7.26 10.65 -5.40
N ASN A 225 -8.55 10.59 -5.72
CA ASN A 225 -9.56 10.07 -4.80
C ASN A 225 -9.43 8.53 -4.71
N PRO A 226 -9.05 7.97 -3.54
CA PRO A 226 -8.89 6.53 -3.39
C PRO A 226 -10.20 5.77 -3.59
N LEU A 227 -11.35 6.38 -3.29
CA LEU A 227 -12.67 5.73 -3.42
C LEU A 227 -13.05 5.46 -4.88
N THR A 228 -12.43 6.16 -5.84
CA THR A 228 -12.77 6.07 -7.27
C THR A 228 -11.57 5.73 -8.15
N VAL A 229 -10.37 5.54 -7.60
CA VAL A 229 -9.14 5.30 -8.38
C VAL A 229 -9.23 4.03 -9.23
N GLN A 230 -10.02 3.04 -8.80
CA GLN A 230 -10.22 1.79 -9.53
C GLN A 230 -11.29 1.87 -10.61
N LYS A 231 -12.06 2.96 -10.69
CA LYS A 231 -13.24 3.04 -11.56
C LYS A 231 -12.89 2.71 -13.02
N TYR A 232 -13.52 1.67 -13.55
CA TYR A 232 -13.30 1.06 -14.88
C TYR A 232 -11.92 0.41 -15.13
N ILE A 233 -10.98 0.50 -14.20
CA ILE A 233 -9.62 -0.04 -14.33
C ILE A 233 -9.46 -1.35 -13.55
N GLY A 234 -10.14 -1.49 -12.40
CA GLY A 234 -10.00 -2.66 -11.53
C GLY A 234 -8.78 -2.59 -10.62
N GLN A 235 -8.40 -3.74 -10.07
CA GLN A 235 -7.29 -3.87 -9.13
C GLN A 235 -5.93 -3.36 -9.63
N MET A 236 -5.78 -3.10 -10.94
CA MET A 236 -4.56 -2.52 -11.51
C MET A 236 -4.30 -1.09 -11.05
N ALA A 237 -5.34 -0.35 -10.66
CA ALA A 237 -5.19 1.01 -10.14
C ALA A 237 -5.20 1.00 -8.60
N THR A 238 -4.18 1.58 -7.99
CA THR A 238 -4.04 1.68 -6.54
C THR A 238 -3.38 3.00 -6.17
N THR A 239 -3.57 3.43 -4.93
CA THR A 239 -2.74 4.43 -4.26
C THR A 239 -1.69 3.72 -3.38
N LEU A 240 -0.64 4.44 -2.96
CA LEU A 240 0.41 3.91 -2.10
C LEU A 240 -0.15 3.18 -0.87
N LEU A 241 -0.99 3.88 -0.10
CA LEU A 241 -1.59 3.35 1.14
C LEU A 241 -2.52 2.16 0.88
N SER A 242 -3.34 2.23 -0.17
CA SER A 242 -4.32 1.19 -0.45
C SER A 242 -3.67 -0.16 -0.76
N LEU A 243 -2.60 -0.19 -1.55
CA LEU A 243 -1.85 -1.41 -1.85
C LEU A 243 -0.97 -1.82 -0.65
N GLY A 244 -0.25 -0.86 -0.05
CA GLY A 244 0.62 -1.14 1.10
C GLY A 244 -0.12 -1.83 2.24
N SER A 245 -1.33 -1.36 2.57
CA SER A 245 -2.14 -1.90 3.67
C SER A 245 -2.66 -3.34 3.48
N VAL A 246 -2.61 -3.90 2.25
CA VAL A 246 -3.19 -5.22 1.94
C VAL A 246 -2.56 -6.34 2.76
N SER A 247 -1.25 -6.29 3.02
CA SER A 247 -0.54 -7.35 3.76
C SER A 247 -0.31 -7.02 5.24
N CYS A 248 -0.99 -6.01 5.78
CA CYS A 248 -1.01 -5.73 7.22
C CYS A 248 -1.81 -6.82 7.97
N VAL A 249 -1.18 -7.92 8.35
CA VAL A 249 -1.87 -9.06 9.02
C VAL A 249 -1.94 -8.87 10.53
N GLU A 250 -3.10 -9.20 11.11
CA GLU A 250 -3.30 -9.16 12.56
C GLU A 250 -2.28 -10.03 13.32
N GLY A 251 -1.73 -9.49 14.40
CA GLY A 251 -0.74 -10.16 15.24
C GLY A 251 0.67 -10.28 14.63
N LYS A 252 0.93 -9.64 13.48
CA LYS A 252 2.24 -9.57 12.84
C LYS A 252 2.76 -8.13 12.80
N PRO A 253 4.05 -7.90 13.08
CA PRO A 253 4.69 -6.64 12.71
C PRO A 253 4.61 -6.43 11.19
N PHE A 254 4.62 -5.18 10.76
CA PHE A 254 4.46 -4.83 9.35
C PHE A 254 5.46 -3.78 8.88
N MET A 255 6.11 -4.03 7.74
CA MET A 255 7.03 -3.10 7.10
C MET A 255 6.70 -2.90 5.62
N ILE A 256 6.90 -1.70 5.10
CA ILE A 256 7.01 -1.51 3.64
C ILE A 256 8.48 -1.51 3.28
N THR A 257 8.92 -2.53 2.55
CA THR A 257 10.33 -2.72 2.19
C THR A 257 10.74 -1.97 0.93
N GLU A 258 9.79 -1.66 0.07
CA GLU A 258 10.03 -0.80 -1.08
C GLU A 258 8.80 0.05 -1.38
N TRP A 259 8.97 1.37 -1.37
CA TRP A 259 7.93 2.27 -1.87
C TRP A 259 8.53 3.53 -2.46
N ASN A 260 7.80 4.14 -3.40
CA ASN A 260 8.14 5.46 -3.93
C ASN A 260 6.99 6.08 -4.73
N ASP A 261 6.99 7.41 -4.83
CA ASP A 261 6.34 8.14 -5.91
C ASP A 261 7.41 8.57 -6.91
N TYR A 262 7.46 7.88 -8.03
CA TYR A 262 8.50 8.12 -9.02
C TYR A 262 8.32 9.50 -9.65
N GLY A 263 9.44 10.24 -9.77
CA GLY A 263 9.58 11.66 -10.14
C GLY A 263 9.06 12.14 -11.50
N LEU A 264 7.98 11.54 -11.99
CA LEU A 264 7.34 11.79 -13.27
C LEU A 264 6.27 12.89 -13.21
N HIS A 265 5.87 13.31 -12.00
CA HIS A 265 5.02 14.48 -11.79
C HIS A 265 5.78 15.60 -11.03
N PRO A 266 5.72 16.87 -11.48
CA PRO A 266 6.46 17.98 -10.83
C PRO A 266 6.02 18.30 -9.40
N PHE A 267 4.80 17.93 -9.01
CA PHE A 267 4.34 18.03 -7.62
C PHE A 267 4.03 16.63 -7.08
N ARG A 268 4.93 16.09 -6.25
CA ARG A 268 4.85 14.72 -5.69
C ARG A 268 5.22 14.62 -4.20
N SER A 269 5.63 15.73 -3.60
CA SER A 269 6.02 15.82 -2.18
C SER A 269 4.94 15.30 -1.23
N THR A 270 3.65 15.47 -1.56
CA THR A 270 2.55 14.94 -0.73
C THR A 270 2.67 13.44 -0.46
N SER A 271 3.09 12.64 -1.44
CA SER A 271 3.12 11.18 -1.35
C SER A 271 3.96 10.69 -0.18
N PHE A 272 5.09 11.35 0.08
CA PHE A 272 6.02 10.93 1.10
C PHE A 272 5.48 11.17 2.50
N VAL A 273 5.08 12.41 2.83
CA VAL A 273 4.51 12.73 4.15
C VAL A 273 3.17 12.05 4.37
N GLN A 274 2.36 11.89 3.32
CA GLN A 274 1.10 11.14 3.40
C GLN A 274 1.34 9.70 3.83
N MET A 275 2.31 9.00 3.23
CA MET A 275 2.64 7.63 3.59
C MET A 275 3.15 7.53 5.03
N ILE A 276 4.02 8.45 5.46
CA ILE A 276 4.51 8.50 6.85
C ILE A 276 3.35 8.67 7.85
N ALA A 277 2.46 9.64 7.61
CA ALA A 277 1.36 9.93 8.52
C ALA A 277 0.42 8.74 8.66
N TYR A 278 0.06 8.08 7.55
CA TYR A 278 -0.79 6.90 7.60
C TYR A 278 -0.10 5.66 8.13
N ALA A 279 1.22 5.52 7.98
CA ALA A 279 1.99 4.47 8.63
C ALA A 279 1.95 4.62 10.16
N CYS A 280 2.05 5.85 10.69
CA CYS A 280 1.83 6.12 12.11
C CYS A 280 0.39 5.79 12.54
N LEU A 281 -0.61 6.25 11.79
CA LEU A 281 -2.02 5.97 12.08
C LEU A 281 -2.31 4.46 12.16
N ASN A 282 -1.75 3.70 11.21
CA ASN A 282 -1.94 2.26 11.10
C ASN A 282 -0.95 1.44 11.94
N ASP A 283 -0.07 2.06 12.72
CA ASP A 283 0.91 1.35 13.57
C ASP A 283 1.80 0.39 12.77
N TRP A 284 2.47 0.92 11.75
CA TRP A 284 3.46 0.18 10.96
C TRP A 284 4.85 0.29 11.57
N ASP A 285 5.66 -0.77 11.46
CA ASP A 285 6.95 -0.92 12.14
C ASP A 285 8.14 -0.43 11.32
N GLY A 286 7.98 -0.20 10.02
CA GLY A 286 9.08 0.28 9.18
C GLY A 286 8.70 0.66 7.76
N LEU A 287 9.45 1.61 7.21
CA LEU A 287 9.31 2.12 5.85
C LEU A 287 10.71 2.26 5.23
N ILE A 288 10.93 1.61 4.09
CA ILE A 288 12.18 1.68 3.32
C ILE A 288 11.85 2.27 1.95
N LEU A 289 12.33 3.48 1.70
CA LEU A 289 12.11 4.18 0.44
C LEU A 289 12.99 3.59 -0.66
N TYR A 290 12.37 3.24 -1.79
CA TYR A 290 13.05 2.66 -2.95
C TYR A 290 13.28 3.73 -4.04
N ASN A 291 14.50 4.08 -4.43
CA ASN A 291 15.76 3.66 -3.83
C ASN A 291 16.69 4.86 -3.70
N HIS A 292 17.78 4.67 -2.96
CA HIS A 292 18.80 5.70 -2.84
C HIS A 292 19.42 6.05 -4.20
N HIS A 293 19.94 5.05 -4.92
CA HIS A 293 20.55 5.22 -6.23
C HIS A 293 20.54 3.89 -7.02
N THR A 294 20.30 3.94 -8.33
CA THR A 294 20.27 2.81 -9.26
C THR A 294 21.60 2.55 -9.97
N SER A 295 22.48 3.54 -10.04
CA SER A 295 23.77 3.43 -10.72
C SER A 295 24.89 3.02 -9.76
N ASP A 296 25.69 2.03 -10.15
CA ASP A 296 26.92 1.65 -9.45
C ASP A 296 28.07 2.67 -9.65
N LYS A 297 27.84 3.72 -10.44
CA LYS A 297 28.84 4.76 -10.75
C LYS A 297 28.54 6.04 -9.96
N ASP A 298 29.57 6.50 -9.26
CA ASP A 298 29.58 7.70 -8.42
C ASP A 298 29.95 8.97 -9.21
N ASN A 299 29.32 9.19 -10.37
CA ASN A 299 29.72 10.27 -11.29
C ASN A 299 28.55 11.10 -11.84
N GLN A 300 27.35 10.93 -11.28
CA GLN A 300 26.22 11.80 -11.58
C GLN A 300 26.42 13.14 -10.87
N PRO A 301 26.20 14.29 -11.54
CA PRO A 301 26.20 15.58 -10.85
C PRO A 301 25.14 15.64 -9.76
N ASP A 302 25.49 16.23 -8.61
CA ASP A 302 24.59 16.36 -7.44
C ASP A 302 23.32 17.15 -7.73
N ASP A 303 23.33 17.98 -8.78
CA ASP A 303 22.22 18.82 -9.23
C ASP A 303 21.43 18.20 -10.40
N GLU A 304 21.54 16.89 -10.65
CA GLU A 304 20.79 16.17 -11.67
C GLU A 304 20.23 14.84 -11.16
N ILE A 305 19.06 14.44 -11.69
CA ILE A 305 18.54 13.07 -11.59
C ILE A 305 18.41 12.46 -12.98
N HIS A 306 19.03 11.30 -13.19
CA HIS A 306 19.08 10.60 -14.48
C HIS A 306 18.12 9.42 -14.53
N ASP A 307 17.87 8.78 -13.38
CA ASP A 307 16.90 7.71 -13.25
C ASP A 307 15.75 8.12 -12.32
N VAL A 308 14.52 7.89 -12.74
CA VAL A 308 13.31 8.19 -11.98
C VAL A 308 13.22 7.38 -10.68
N PHE A 309 13.93 6.25 -10.60
CA PHE A 309 13.97 5.41 -9.41
C PHE A 309 14.84 5.99 -8.28
N ASP A 310 15.74 6.93 -8.57
CA ASP A 310 16.70 7.50 -7.62
C ASP A 310 16.04 8.57 -6.74
N CYS A 311 16.31 8.54 -5.43
CA CYS A 311 15.78 9.52 -4.47
C CYS A 311 16.84 10.30 -3.68
N TYR A 312 18.14 9.95 -3.78
CA TYR A 312 19.21 10.51 -2.91
C TYR A 312 19.29 12.05 -2.90
N ASN A 313 19.02 12.70 -4.04
CA ASN A 313 19.00 14.15 -4.19
C ASN A 313 17.65 14.68 -4.70
N ASP A 314 16.58 13.86 -4.67
CA ASP A 314 15.25 14.31 -5.07
C ASP A 314 14.75 15.39 -4.08
N PRO A 315 14.50 16.64 -4.52
CA PRO A 315 14.01 17.69 -3.64
C PRO A 315 12.66 17.37 -2.99
N ALA A 316 11.79 16.59 -3.65
CA ALA A 316 10.51 16.18 -3.08
C ALA A 316 10.68 15.30 -1.82
N VAL A 317 11.82 14.62 -1.70
CA VAL A 317 12.17 13.74 -0.59
C VAL A 317 13.07 14.47 0.40
N MET A 318 14.20 15.01 -0.08
CA MET A 318 15.25 15.57 0.77
C MET A 318 14.79 16.84 1.50
N CYS A 319 13.93 17.66 0.89
CA CYS A 319 13.39 18.85 1.54
C CYS A 319 12.44 18.54 2.72
N GLN A 320 12.07 17.27 2.91
CA GLN A 320 11.13 16.82 3.94
C GLN A 320 11.69 15.69 4.80
N TRP A 321 12.88 15.16 4.52
CA TRP A 321 13.41 13.96 5.17
C TRP A 321 13.50 14.08 6.69
N GLY A 322 14.03 15.20 7.19
CA GLY A 322 14.11 15.47 8.62
C GLY A 322 12.72 15.53 9.28
N PHE A 323 11.73 16.11 8.59
CA PHE A 323 10.35 16.15 9.06
C PHE A 323 9.74 14.74 9.12
N MET A 324 9.82 14.00 8.02
CA MET A 324 9.31 12.63 7.92
C MET A 324 9.91 11.69 8.97
N ALA A 325 11.23 11.73 9.14
CA ALA A 325 11.92 10.91 10.13
C ALA A 325 11.46 11.24 11.56
N ASN A 326 11.30 12.52 11.90
CA ASN A 326 10.80 12.92 13.22
C ASN A 326 9.35 12.47 13.43
N VAL A 327 8.47 12.67 12.45
CA VAL A 327 7.06 12.25 12.55
C VAL A 327 6.94 10.74 12.80
N PHE A 328 7.69 9.93 12.02
CA PHE A 328 7.64 8.48 12.13
C PHE A 328 8.32 7.96 13.41
N LEU A 329 9.61 8.26 13.60
CA LEU A 329 10.41 7.67 14.68
C LEU A 329 9.97 8.12 16.07
N LYS A 330 9.40 9.32 16.20
CA LYS A 330 8.86 9.81 17.47
C LYS A 330 7.37 9.49 17.62
N GLY A 331 6.67 9.04 16.57
CA GLY A 331 5.21 8.90 16.59
C GLY A 331 4.51 10.22 16.93
N LEU A 332 4.74 11.24 16.11
CA LEU A 332 4.11 12.56 16.29
C LEU A 332 2.65 12.58 15.82
N VAL A 333 2.31 11.73 14.87
CA VAL A 333 0.93 11.36 14.54
C VAL A 333 0.51 10.18 15.40
N ALA A 334 -0.67 10.26 16.00
CA ALA A 334 -1.22 9.24 16.86
C ALA A 334 -1.65 8.00 16.07
N LYS A 335 -1.34 6.82 16.63
CA LYS A 335 -1.96 5.56 16.22
C LYS A 335 -3.48 5.65 16.37
N SER A 336 -4.21 5.06 15.43
CA SER A 336 -5.66 4.97 15.52
C SER A 336 -6.11 4.20 16.77
N ASN A 337 -7.11 4.76 17.46
CA ASN A 337 -7.80 4.12 18.57
C ASN A 337 -8.92 3.17 18.12
N VAL A 338 -9.13 3.00 16.80
CA VAL A 338 -10.15 2.12 16.22
C VAL A 338 -9.44 1.04 15.41
N LYS A 339 -9.54 -0.20 15.87
CA LYS A 339 -9.00 -1.38 15.17
C LYS A 339 -10.07 -1.97 14.24
N VAL A 340 -9.79 -2.01 12.94
CA VAL A 340 -10.64 -2.64 11.92
C VAL A 340 -9.95 -3.89 11.39
N GLU A 341 -10.65 -5.02 11.42
CA GLU A 341 -10.17 -6.27 10.82
C GLU A 341 -11.00 -6.65 9.60
N GLN A 342 -10.35 -6.77 8.43
CA GLN A 342 -10.93 -7.43 7.26
C GLN A 342 -10.74 -8.95 7.43
N VAL A 343 -11.85 -9.67 7.57
CA VAL A 343 -11.88 -11.07 7.96
C VAL A 343 -12.04 -11.97 6.73
N PHE A 344 -11.05 -12.83 6.53
CA PHE A 344 -11.02 -13.84 5.48
C PHE A 344 -11.26 -15.23 6.08
N SER A 345 -12.24 -15.95 5.53
CA SER A 345 -12.35 -17.40 5.73
C SER A 345 -11.33 -18.15 4.87
N MET A 346 -11.11 -19.43 5.14
CA MET A 346 -10.24 -20.26 4.30
C MET A 346 -10.78 -20.39 2.88
N GLU A 347 -12.10 -20.41 2.70
CA GLU A 347 -12.71 -20.44 1.37
C GLU A 347 -12.47 -19.15 0.59
N ASP A 348 -12.39 -17.98 1.25
CA ASP A 348 -12.07 -16.71 0.57
C ASP A 348 -10.69 -16.73 -0.09
N LEU A 349 -9.80 -17.66 0.25
CA LEU A 349 -8.51 -17.81 -0.43
C LEU A 349 -8.64 -18.49 -1.80
N GLU A 350 -9.79 -19.10 -2.10
CA GLU A 350 -10.05 -19.83 -3.34
C GLU A 350 -10.57 -18.95 -4.47
N THR A 351 -10.70 -17.63 -4.27
CA THR A 351 -11.14 -16.69 -5.30
C THR A 351 -10.62 -15.27 -5.01
N LEU A 352 -10.64 -14.38 -5.99
CA LEU A 352 -10.28 -12.97 -5.82
C LEU A 352 -11.12 -12.11 -6.77
N PRO A 353 -12.26 -11.56 -6.30
CA PRO A 353 -13.10 -10.69 -7.12
C PRO A 353 -12.30 -9.52 -7.68
N ASN A 354 -12.64 -8.99 -8.87
CA ASN A 354 -11.89 -7.85 -9.42
C ASN A 354 -12.07 -6.53 -8.65
N TRP A 355 -13.21 -6.37 -7.96
CA TRP A 355 -13.67 -5.13 -7.33
C TRP A 355 -13.63 -5.18 -5.79
N TYR A 356 -12.72 -6.00 -5.24
CA TYR A 356 -12.66 -6.33 -3.80
C TYR A 356 -12.10 -5.23 -2.88
N ALA A 357 -11.42 -4.22 -3.44
CA ALA A 357 -10.55 -3.32 -2.67
C ALA A 357 -11.29 -2.25 -1.84
N MET A 358 -12.62 -2.25 -1.82
CA MET A 358 -13.44 -1.24 -1.14
C MET A 358 -13.03 -0.98 0.31
N VAL A 359 -12.65 -2.03 1.06
CA VAL A 359 -12.18 -1.88 2.45
C VAL A 359 -10.82 -1.17 2.50
N ASN A 360 -9.85 -1.59 1.68
CA ASN A 360 -8.50 -1.02 1.61
C ASN A 360 -8.48 0.42 1.09
N LEU A 361 -9.52 0.88 0.40
CA LEU A 361 -9.60 2.24 -0.15
C LEU A 361 -10.22 3.26 0.81
N ILE A 362 -10.71 2.82 1.98
CA ILE A 362 -11.24 3.70 3.02
C ILE A 362 -10.66 3.43 4.41
N ALA A 363 -10.67 2.17 4.86
CA ALA A 363 -10.34 1.84 6.25
C ALA A 363 -8.94 2.32 6.69
N PRO A 364 -7.85 2.17 5.91
CA PRO A 364 -6.53 2.61 6.36
C PRO A 364 -6.36 4.14 6.34
N TYR A 365 -7.24 4.87 5.66
CA TYR A 365 -7.25 6.34 5.67
C TYR A 365 -7.93 6.90 6.94
N ILE A 366 -8.79 6.11 7.58
CA ILE A 366 -9.58 6.57 8.75
C ILE A 366 -9.14 5.86 10.04
N THR A 367 -8.78 4.59 9.96
CA THR A 367 -8.63 3.67 11.10
C THR A 367 -7.35 2.85 11.01
N GLY A 368 -7.08 1.99 12.00
CA GLY A 368 -6.04 0.97 11.91
C GLY A 368 -6.56 -0.31 11.26
N LEU A 369 -6.28 -0.52 9.97
CA LEU A 369 -6.71 -1.71 9.23
C LEU A 369 -5.75 -2.90 9.44
N ARG A 370 -6.30 -4.10 9.62
CA ARG A 370 -5.59 -5.38 9.59
C ARG A 370 -6.37 -6.44 8.80
N ALA A 371 -5.66 -7.37 8.18
CA ALA A 371 -6.22 -8.60 7.63
C ALA A 371 -6.22 -9.69 8.71
N ALA A 372 -7.34 -10.37 8.90
CA ALA A 372 -7.49 -11.47 9.85
C ALA A 372 -7.97 -12.72 9.13
N PHE A 373 -7.36 -13.88 9.40
CA PHE A 373 -7.70 -15.16 8.77
C PHE A 373 -8.33 -16.12 9.79
N VAL A 374 -9.49 -16.69 9.46
CA VAL A 374 -10.19 -17.67 10.30
C VAL A 374 -9.77 -19.08 9.90
N GLU A 375 -8.69 -19.59 10.51
CA GLU A 375 -8.12 -20.91 10.16
C GLU A 375 -8.92 -22.11 10.72
N ASN A 376 -9.70 -21.91 11.79
CA ASN A 376 -10.42 -22.99 12.49
C ASN A 376 -11.93 -22.77 12.48
N GLY A 377 -12.60 -23.40 11.51
CA GLY A 377 -14.04 -23.21 11.28
C GLY A 377 -14.32 -21.88 10.57
N HIS A 378 -15.47 -21.27 10.84
CA HIS A 378 -15.91 -20.05 10.13
C HIS A 378 -16.16 -18.87 11.08
N LYS A 379 -16.04 -19.09 12.39
CA LYS A 379 -16.42 -18.10 13.40
C LYS A 379 -15.25 -17.22 13.78
N TYR A 380 -15.43 -15.92 13.58
CA TYR A 380 -14.49 -14.89 14.02
C TYR A 380 -14.50 -14.75 15.56
N ARG A 381 -13.30 -14.66 16.14
CA ARG A 381 -13.07 -14.54 17.60
C ARG A 381 -12.01 -13.49 17.96
N GLY A 382 -11.68 -12.60 17.03
CA GLY A 382 -10.76 -11.50 17.30
C GLY A 382 -11.41 -10.42 18.16
N ASP A 383 -10.60 -9.43 18.55
CA ASP A 383 -10.97 -8.38 19.51
C ASP A 383 -11.14 -6.99 18.87
N ALA A 384 -11.16 -6.92 17.53
CA ALA A 384 -11.33 -5.67 16.79
C ALA A 384 -12.59 -4.90 17.21
N ASP A 385 -12.53 -3.58 17.08
CA ASP A 385 -13.67 -2.70 17.32
C ASP A 385 -14.72 -2.85 16.22
N LEU A 386 -14.26 -3.21 15.03
CA LEU A 386 -15.06 -3.50 13.86
C LEU A 386 -14.44 -4.66 13.05
N ALA A 387 -15.24 -5.70 12.80
CA ALA A 387 -14.90 -6.77 11.86
C ALA A 387 -15.68 -6.60 10.56
N ILE A 388 -15.01 -6.68 9.41
CA ILE A 388 -15.62 -6.58 8.07
C ILE A 388 -15.33 -7.86 7.32
N ASN A 389 -16.34 -8.55 6.78
CA ASN A 389 -16.09 -9.71 5.94
C ASN A 389 -15.31 -9.30 4.67
N ALA A 390 -14.32 -10.09 4.25
CA ALA A 390 -13.88 -10.08 2.86
C ALA A 390 -15.05 -10.52 1.95
N GLY A 391 -15.76 -11.56 2.41
CA GLY A 391 -17.06 -11.97 1.90
C GLY A 391 -17.01 -12.50 0.47
N TYR A 392 -15.86 -12.97 -0.02
CA TYR A 392 -15.79 -13.50 -1.39
C TYR A 392 -16.73 -14.69 -1.53
N PHE A 393 -16.78 -15.51 -0.47
CA PHE A 393 -17.83 -16.50 -0.22
C PHE A 393 -18.69 -16.13 1.00
N ASN A 394 -19.83 -16.80 1.09
CA ASN A 394 -20.84 -16.55 2.10
C ASN A 394 -20.58 -17.32 3.42
N THR A 395 -19.34 -17.28 3.91
CA THR A 395 -18.80 -18.25 4.90
C THR A 395 -18.56 -17.67 6.28
N ALA A 396 -17.83 -16.55 6.39
CA ALA A 396 -17.39 -16.02 7.68
C ALA A 396 -18.58 -15.56 8.57
N ASP A 397 -18.53 -16.00 9.83
CA ASP A 397 -19.50 -15.71 10.90
C ASP A 397 -18.90 -14.68 11.86
N LEU A 398 -19.43 -13.45 11.80
CA LEU A 398 -19.02 -12.32 12.65
C LEU A 398 -19.95 -12.11 13.86
N SER A 399 -20.77 -13.10 14.23
CA SER A 399 -21.76 -12.97 15.32
C SER A 399 -21.16 -12.60 16.68
N GLU A 400 -19.88 -12.92 16.92
CA GLU A 400 -19.16 -12.60 18.17
C GLU A 400 -18.34 -11.31 18.09
N ALA A 401 -18.24 -10.65 16.92
CA ALA A 401 -17.58 -9.36 16.80
C ALA A 401 -18.31 -8.29 17.64
N LYS A 402 -17.59 -7.24 18.07
CA LYS A 402 -18.18 -6.09 18.76
C LYS A 402 -19.17 -5.36 17.85
N HIS A 403 -18.69 -5.01 16.64
CA HIS A 403 -19.49 -4.52 15.52
C HIS A 403 -19.07 -5.26 14.25
N ALA A 404 -20.01 -5.41 13.31
CA ALA A 404 -19.79 -6.21 12.11
C ALA A 404 -20.34 -5.55 10.85
N VAL A 405 -19.55 -5.56 9.77
CA VAL A 405 -20.02 -5.28 8.40
C VAL A 405 -20.08 -6.60 7.64
N GLN A 406 -21.27 -6.95 7.16
CA GLN A 406 -21.56 -8.26 6.60
C GLN A 406 -22.13 -8.13 5.18
N PHE A 407 -21.41 -8.72 4.23
CA PHE A 407 -21.84 -8.90 2.86
C PHE A 407 -21.23 -10.18 2.31
N ALA A 408 -21.68 -10.59 1.12
CA ALA A 408 -21.01 -11.61 0.34
C ALA A 408 -21.11 -11.30 -1.17
N TRP A 409 -20.03 -11.59 -1.89
CA TRP A 409 -19.95 -11.48 -3.33
C TRP A 409 -20.64 -12.66 -4.03
N SER A 410 -20.48 -13.87 -3.47
CA SER A 410 -21.18 -15.08 -3.87
C SER A 410 -22.29 -15.44 -2.88
N LYS A 411 -23.36 -16.07 -3.36
CA LYS A 411 -24.38 -16.72 -2.51
C LYS A 411 -23.88 -18.04 -1.90
N ASP A 412 -22.89 -18.64 -2.57
CA ASP A 412 -22.33 -19.93 -2.23
C ASP A 412 -21.25 -19.81 -1.16
N ARG A 413 -21.12 -20.87 -0.37
CA ARG A 413 -20.09 -21.00 0.67
C ARG A 413 -18.76 -21.54 0.14
N ASP A 414 -18.70 -21.89 -1.14
CA ASP A 414 -17.54 -22.55 -1.73
C ASP A 414 -17.39 -22.17 -3.22
N ALA A 415 -16.17 -22.30 -3.74
CA ALA A 415 -15.85 -22.02 -5.15
C ALA A 415 -16.52 -23.00 -6.13
N PHE A 416 -17.01 -24.15 -5.65
CA PHE A 416 -17.64 -25.21 -6.45
C PHE A 416 -19.16 -25.06 -6.61
N ARG A 417 -19.75 -24.00 -6.02
CA ARG A 417 -21.20 -23.70 -6.05
C ARG A 417 -22.07 -24.85 -5.52
N ARG A 418 -21.58 -25.59 -4.53
CA ARG A 418 -22.28 -26.76 -3.99
C ARG A 418 -23.14 -26.43 -2.79
N PHE A 419 -22.75 -25.42 -2.02
CA PHE A 419 -23.34 -25.11 -0.73
C PHE A 419 -23.83 -23.66 -0.70
N PRO A 420 -24.97 -23.33 -1.35
CA PRO A 420 -25.61 -22.02 -1.21
C PRO A 420 -26.06 -21.78 0.24
N ASP A 421 -25.97 -20.54 0.72
CA ASP A 421 -26.48 -20.13 2.04
C ASP A 421 -27.22 -18.79 1.99
N ASP A 422 -28.45 -18.81 1.49
CA ASP A 422 -29.28 -17.61 1.43
C ASP A 422 -29.73 -17.11 2.82
N GLN A 423 -29.36 -17.78 3.92
CA GLN A 423 -29.84 -17.50 5.27
C GLN A 423 -28.84 -16.75 6.14
N ARG A 424 -27.53 -16.73 5.81
CA ARG A 424 -26.53 -16.04 6.63
C ARG A 424 -26.82 -14.54 6.78
N LEU A 425 -26.97 -13.81 5.67
CA LEU A 425 -27.22 -12.36 5.70
C LEU A 425 -28.59 -12.01 6.34
N PRO A 426 -29.71 -12.72 6.04
CA PRO A 426 -30.97 -12.52 6.77
C PRO A 426 -30.90 -12.78 8.28
N LYS A 427 -30.11 -13.76 8.72
CA LYS A 427 -29.88 -14.00 10.16
C LYS A 427 -29.08 -12.87 10.79
N ALA A 428 -28.07 -12.36 10.09
CA ALA A 428 -27.28 -11.22 10.55
C ALA A 428 -28.12 -9.95 10.76
N SER A 429 -29.19 -9.76 9.98
CA SER A 429 -30.15 -8.67 10.16
C SER A 429 -31.29 -8.99 11.14
N LYS A 430 -31.16 -10.05 11.95
CA LYS A 430 -32.18 -10.53 12.91
C LYS A 430 -33.57 -10.77 12.29
N GLY A 431 -33.64 -10.98 10.97
CA GLY A 431 -34.90 -11.07 10.22
C GLY A 431 -35.68 -9.75 10.14
N CYS A 432 -35.10 -8.61 10.54
CA CYS A 432 -35.72 -7.29 10.53
C CYS A 432 -35.59 -6.57 9.17
N MET A 433 -34.83 -7.13 8.24
CA MET A 433 -34.67 -6.56 6.91
C MET A 433 -35.84 -7.01 6.01
N GLU A 434 -36.69 -6.05 5.60
CA GLU A 434 -37.78 -6.28 4.65
C GLU A 434 -37.27 -6.95 3.36
N GLU A 435 -38.14 -7.65 2.63
CA GLU A 435 -37.75 -8.46 1.46
C GLU A 435 -37.06 -7.64 0.36
N ASP A 436 -37.43 -6.36 0.21
CA ASP A 436 -36.83 -5.44 -0.78
C ASP A 436 -35.68 -4.56 -0.24
N ALA A 437 -35.43 -4.57 1.07
CA ALA A 437 -34.38 -3.74 1.67
C ALA A 437 -32.99 -4.25 1.30
N LYS A 438 -32.12 -3.37 0.77
CA LYS A 438 -30.76 -3.72 0.31
C LYS A 438 -29.70 -3.58 1.39
N ILE A 439 -29.96 -2.72 2.37
CA ILE A 439 -29.03 -2.37 3.44
C ILE A 439 -29.80 -2.39 4.76
N TYR A 440 -29.20 -2.96 5.80
CA TYR A 440 -29.71 -2.94 7.16
C TYR A 440 -28.61 -2.46 8.11
N LEU A 441 -28.93 -1.53 9.00
CA LEU A 441 -28.04 -1.03 10.02
C LEU A 441 -28.75 -1.05 11.38
N ASP A 442 -28.13 -1.69 12.38
CA ASP A 442 -28.56 -1.65 13.77
C ASP A 442 -27.40 -1.24 14.71
N GLU A 443 -27.57 -1.41 16.02
CA GLU A 443 -26.57 -1.08 17.02
C GLU A 443 -25.27 -1.91 16.94
N LYS A 444 -25.22 -2.94 16.09
CA LYS A 444 -24.09 -3.87 15.97
C LYS A 444 -23.69 -4.20 14.53
N ASN A 445 -24.62 -4.27 13.59
CA ASN A 445 -24.44 -4.85 12.27
C ASN A 445 -24.81 -3.86 11.17
N LEU A 446 -23.93 -3.74 10.18
CA LEU A 446 -24.23 -3.24 8.85
C LEU A 446 -24.30 -4.45 7.91
N VAL A 447 -25.46 -4.74 7.33
CA VAL A 447 -25.67 -5.84 6.39
C VAL A 447 -25.95 -5.27 5.00
N ILE A 448 -25.17 -5.66 3.99
CA ILE A 448 -25.36 -5.25 2.59
C ILE A 448 -25.69 -6.50 1.78
N ARG A 449 -26.89 -6.56 1.20
CA ARG A 449 -27.37 -7.75 0.47
C ARG A 449 -26.70 -7.94 -0.89
N ASP A 450 -26.45 -6.87 -1.63
CA ASP A 450 -25.87 -6.93 -2.97
C ASP A 450 -24.65 -6.04 -3.09
N ILE A 451 -23.52 -6.57 -2.61
CA ILE A 451 -22.24 -5.85 -2.66
C ILE A 451 -21.73 -5.68 -4.09
N ARG A 452 -22.11 -6.58 -5.01
CA ARG A 452 -21.70 -6.49 -6.42
C ARG A 452 -22.31 -5.27 -7.08
N GLN A 453 -23.60 -5.02 -6.82
CA GLN A 453 -24.26 -3.81 -7.30
C GLN A 453 -23.62 -2.55 -6.70
N MET A 454 -23.35 -2.54 -5.40
CA MET A 454 -22.77 -1.38 -4.71
C MET A 454 -21.33 -1.08 -5.17
N ALA A 455 -20.49 -2.10 -5.33
CA ALA A 455 -19.13 -1.94 -5.83
C ALA A 455 -19.10 -1.56 -7.32
N GLY A 456 -20.10 -2.01 -8.09
CA GLY A 456 -20.29 -1.67 -9.50
C GLY A 456 -19.04 -1.96 -10.33
N MET A 457 -18.47 -0.89 -10.89
CA MET A 457 -17.26 -0.92 -11.70
C MET A 457 -16.09 -0.18 -11.01
N GLY A 458 -16.00 -0.25 -9.67
CA GLY A 458 -14.90 0.31 -8.89
C GLY A 458 -15.13 1.74 -8.40
N ASP A 459 -16.37 2.12 -8.13
CA ASP A 459 -16.73 3.38 -7.45
C ASP A 459 -17.27 3.03 -6.06
N TYR A 460 -16.45 3.21 -5.03
CA TYR A 460 -16.74 2.73 -3.68
C TYR A 460 -17.35 3.82 -2.78
N THR A 461 -17.80 4.93 -3.36
CA THR A 461 -18.36 6.07 -2.61
C THR A 461 -19.57 5.66 -1.76
N GLU A 462 -20.51 4.88 -2.32
CA GLU A 462 -21.68 4.42 -1.57
C GLU A 462 -21.29 3.50 -0.40
N PHE A 463 -20.34 2.58 -0.62
CA PHE A 463 -19.83 1.71 0.45
C PHE A 463 -19.18 2.53 1.56
N ALA A 464 -18.36 3.51 1.19
CA ALA A 464 -17.68 4.42 2.10
C ALA A 464 -18.66 5.22 2.98
N GLU A 465 -19.71 5.80 2.39
CA GLU A 465 -20.76 6.51 3.12
C GLU A 465 -21.48 5.60 4.13
N LYS A 466 -21.75 4.34 3.76
CA LYS A 466 -22.43 3.39 4.66
C LYS A 466 -21.53 2.90 5.78
N LEU A 467 -20.24 2.71 5.50
CA LEU A 467 -19.26 2.37 6.52
C LEU A 467 -19.10 3.51 7.53
N ASP A 468 -18.96 4.75 7.06
CA ASP A 468 -18.91 5.96 7.90
C ASP A 468 -20.15 6.10 8.79
N GLN A 469 -21.34 6.00 8.18
CA GLN A 469 -22.62 6.05 8.89
C GLN A 469 -22.69 5.00 10.01
N ALA A 470 -22.21 3.78 9.75
CA ALA A 470 -22.19 2.71 10.73
C ALA A 470 -21.21 2.98 11.87
N MET A 471 -19.97 3.40 11.55
CA MET A 471 -18.96 3.73 12.57
C MET A 471 -19.42 4.86 13.50
N LYS A 472 -20.10 5.89 12.99
CA LYS A 472 -20.71 6.98 13.77
C LYS A 472 -21.89 6.49 14.62
N CYS A 473 -22.77 5.68 14.04
CA CYS A 473 -23.90 5.06 14.77
C CYS A 473 -23.42 4.26 16.00
N TRP A 474 -22.32 3.53 15.84
CA TRP A 474 -21.69 2.73 16.89
C TRP A 474 -20.75 3.53 17.80
N LYS A 475 -20.57 4.82 17.55
CA LYS A 475 -19.67 5.72 18.28
C LYS A 475 -18.22 5.23 18.31
N LEU A 476 -17.79 4.57 17.23
CA LEU A 476 -16.40 4.18 17.04
C LEU A 476 -15.53 5.39 16.69
N ILE A 477 -16.09 6.32 15.92
CA ILE A 477 -15.42 7.56 15.49
C ILE A 477 -16.26 8.79 15.85
N PRO A 478 -15.64 9.96 16.09
CA PRO A 478 -16.34 11.24 16.22
C PRO A 478 -17.13 11.65 14.97
N GLU A 479 -18.18 12.45 15.14
CA GLU A 479 -19.08 12.92 14.05
C GLU A 479 -18.35 13.77 13.00
N ASP A 480 -17.32 14.50 13.41
CA ASP A 480 -16.47 15.37 12.59
C ASP A 480 -15.26 14.64 11.98
N THR A 481 -15.18 13.32 12.13
CA THR A 481 -14.15 12.47 11.50
C THR A 481 -14.80 11.46 10.53
N GLY A 482 -13.97 10.64 9.87
CA GLY A 482 -14.40 9.66 8.89
C GLY A 482 -14.57 10.28 7.50
N LEU A 483 -15.68 10.02 6.83
CA LEU A 483 -16.03 10.67 5.56
C LEU A 483 -16.90 11.91 5.85
N VAL A 484 -16.36 13.11 5.63
CA VAL A 484 -17.03 14.39 5.91
C VAL A 484 -16.92 15.31 4.71
N ASP A 485 -18.04 15.61 4.06
CA ASP A 485 -18.10 16.47 2.86
C ASP A 485 -17.11 16.06 1.74
N GLY A 486 -16.90 14.74 1.58
CA GLY A 486 -15.96 14.17 0.60
C GLY A 486 -14.50 14.07 1.08
N LYS A 487 -14.18 14.56 2.28
CA LYS A 487 -12.86 14.47 2.92
C LYS A 487 -12.75 13.17 3.72
N LEU A 488 -11.55 12.59 3.71
CA LEU A 488 -11.17 11.47 4.57
C LEU A 488 -10.41 12.02 5.76
N ILE A 489 -11.05 12.02 6.93
CA ILE A 489 -10.50 12.50 8.19
C ILE A 489 -10.25 11.30 9.09
N SER A 490 -9.01 11.14 9.55
CA SER A 490 -8.62 10.06 10.46
C SER A 490 -9.48 10.04 11.73
N ALA A 491 -9.68 8.87 12.34
CA ALA A 491 -10.43 8.71 13.59
C ALA A 491 -9.83 9.51 14.77
N THR A 492 -8.54 9.88 14.68
CA THR A 492 -7.86 10.75 15.65
C THR A 492 -8.12 12.24 15.38
N GLY A 493 -8.62 12.60 14.19
CA GLY A 493 -8.78 13.97 13.71
C GLY A 493 -7.49 14.63 13.24
N GLU A 494 -6.34 13.96 13.34
CA GLU A 494 -5.03 14.58 13.08
C GLU A 494 -4.66 14.63 11.60
N ILE A 495 -5.21 13.73 10.77
CA ILE A 495 -5.00 13.69 9.32
C ILE A 495 -6.30 14.04 8.59
N CYS A 496 -6.22 14.95 7.63
CA CYS A 496 -7.32 15.32 6.73
C CYS A 496 -6.85 15.22 5.27
N PHE A 497 -7.54 14.42 4.46
CA PHE A 497 -7.28 14.27 3.04
C PHE A 497 -8.50 14.67 2.22
N ASP A 498 -8.35 15.71 1.40
CA ASP A 498 -9.38 16.28 0.54
C ASP A 498 -8.95 16.20 -0.92
N PRO A 499 -9.21 15.06 -1.59
CA PRO A 499 -8.78 14.87 -2.97
C PRO A 499 -9.53 15.76 -3.97
N ALA A 500 -10.76 16.19 -3.65
CA ALA A 500 -11.57 17.02 -4.55
C ALA A 500 -10.97 18.42 -4.72
N TYR A 501 -10.30 18.92 -3.66
CA TYR A 501 -9.60 20.20 -3.67
C TYR A 501 -8.07 20.06 -3.71
N ALA A 502 -7.56 18.84 -3.93
CA ALA A 502 -6.13 18.55 -3.99
C ALA A 502 -5.39 19.01 -2.72
N ARG A 503 -5.87 18.65 -1.52
CA ARG A 503 -5.27 19.05 -0.23
C ARG A 503 -5.05 17.88 0.72
N PHE A 504 -3.94 17.93 1.42
CA PHE A 504 -3.60 17.00 2.49
C PHE A 504 -3.00 17.75 3.66
N GLU A 505 -3.53 17.48 4.86
CA GLU A 505 -3.15 18.17 6.08
C GLU A 505 -2.88 17.17 7.20
N VAL A 506 -1.87 17.49 8.01
CA VAL A 506 -1.61 16.84 9.29
C VAL A 506 -1.54 17.91 10.34
N HIS A 507 -2.37 17.82 11.38
CA HIS A 507 -2.37 18.73 12.53
C HIS A 507 -2.29 17.92 13.81
N THR A 508 -1.15 18.00 14.48
CA THR A 508 -0.92 17.33 15.76
C THR A 508 -0.51 18.37 16.80
N PRO A 509 -0.51 18.03 18.09
CA PRO A 509 0.06 18.92 19.10
C PRO A 509 1.56 19.23 18.89
N TYR A 510 2.29 18.45 18.08
CA TYR A 510 3.75 18.47 18.00
C TYR A 510 4.29 18.99 16.66
N ALA A 511 3.51 18.91 15.59
CA ALA A 511 3.89 19.27 14.24
C ALA A 511 2.65 19.50 13.39
N ALA A 512 2.79 20.33 12.35
CA ALA A 512 1.76 20.49 11.33
C ALA A 512 2.34 20.43 9.91
N TYR A 513 1.49 20.02 8.98
CA TYR A 513 1.82 19.86 7.58
C TYR A 513 0.62 20.25 6.71
N PHE A 514 0.91 20.93 5.60
CA PHE A 514 -0.02 21.16 4.51
C PHE A 514 0.65 20.76 3.21
N SER A 515 -0.08 20.13 2.29
CA SER A 515 0.40 19.89 0.94
C SER A 515 -0.72 19.89 -0.07
N GLY A 516 -0.55 20.63 -1.16
CA GLY A 516 -1.51 20.67 -2.25
C GLY A 516 -1.85 22.08 -2.73
N ALA A 517 -3.09 22.26 -3.20
CA ALA A 517 -3.60 23.53 -3.69
C ALA A 517 -3.99 24.46 -2.53
N PRO A 518 -3.27 25.59 -2.32
CA PRO A 518 -3.47 26.45 -1.16
C PRO A 518 -4.87 27.09 -1.14
N GLU A 519 -5.41 27.28 0.07
CA GLU A 519 -6.48 28.26 0.31
C GLU A 519 -5.92 29.66 0.49
N GLU A 520 -6.78 30.66 0.71
CA GLU A 520 -6.31 32.01 1.04
C GLU A 520 -5.42 32.02 2.29
N ASN A 521 -5.70 31.14 3.26
CA ASN A 521 -5.00 31.05 4.53
C ASN A 521 -4.71 29.59 4.87
N ILE A 522 -3.44 29.21 4.90
CA ILE A 522 -2.99 27.93 5.45
C ILE A 522 -2.57 28.15 6.90
N VAL A 523 -3.26 27.47 7.82
CA VAL A 523 -2.94 27.53 9.25
C VAL A 523 -1.98 26.38 9.55
N LEU A 524 -0.77 26.66 10.01
CA LEU A 524 0.20 25.64 10.47
C LEU A 524 0.24 25.55 12.01
N ASP A 525 -0.01 26.67 12.68
CA ASP A 525 -0.19 26.78 14.12
C ASP A 525 -1.12 27.98 14.34
N ASP A 526 -1.80 28.07 15.49
CA ASP A 526 -2.63 29.23 15.80
C ASP A 526 -1.89 30.57 15.67
N ARG A 527 -0.55 30.56 15.76
CA ARG A 527 0.33 31.71 15.60
C ARG A 527 1.04 31.77 14.26
N ILE A 528 0.99 30.74 13.42
CA ILE A 528 1.72 30.66 12.14
C ILE A 528 0.73 30.42 11.01
N LEU A 529 0.52 31.46 10.19
CA LEU A 529 -0.35 31.44 9.03
C LEU A 529 0.46 31.73 7.76
N VAL A 530 0.18 31.00 6.68
CA VAL A 530 0.82 31.21 5.38
C VAL A 530 -0.24 31.54 4.33
N LYS A 531 -0.01 32.60 3.56
CA LYS A 531 -0.74 32.89 2.31
C LYS A 531 0.19 32.57 1.16
N ALA A 532 -0.03 31.46 0.48
CA ALA A 532 0.80 31.03 -0.65
C ALA A 532 0.20 31.49 -1.99
N CYS A 533 1.04 32.02 -2.86
CA CYS A 533 0.74 32.35 -4.25
C CYS A 533 1.08 31.20 -5.21
N ASN A 534 1.85 30.20 -4.76
CA ASN A 534 2.16 28.99 -5.52
C ASN A 534 0.86 28.24 -5.91
N ASP A 535 0.83 27.61 -7.09
CA ASP A 535 -0.29 26.74 -7.51
C ASP A 535 -0.37 25.46 -6.66
N ARG A 536 0.79 24.92 -6.28
CA ARG A 536 0.93 23.81 -5.34
C ARG A 536 2.06 24.12 -4.38
N ILE A 537 1.88 23.77 -3.11
CA ILE A 537 2.92 23.95 -2.10
C ILE A 537 2.82 22.89 -1.02
N SER A 538 3.98 22.46 -0.52
CA SER A 538 4.12 21.70 0.71
C SER A 538 4.76 22.58 1.77
N LEU A 539 4.15 22.58 2.96
CA LEU A 539 4.57 23.35 4.12
C LEU A 539 4.65 22.40 5.31
N SER A 540 5.76 22.43 6.04
CA SER A 540 5.89 21.72 7.31
C SER A 540 6.33 22.68 8.41
N VAL A 541 5.87 22.45 9.64
CA VAL A 541 6.36 23.15 10.82
C VAL A 541 6.58 22.18 11.98
N MET A 542 7.68 22.36 12.69
CA MET A 542 7.97 21.69 13.95
C MET A 542 8.73 22.61 14.90
N PRO A 543 8.62 22.42 16.22
CA PRO A 543 9.51 23.07 17.18
C PRO A 543 10.98 22.71 16.93
N LEU A 544 11.89 23.66 17.16
CA LEU A 544 13.32 23.36 17.17
C LEU A 544 13.68 22.63 18.49
N TYR A 545 14.17 21.40 18.38
CA TYR A 545 14.54 20.57 19.54
C TYR A 545 15.95 20.91 20.04
N GLN A 546 16.14 20.91 21.37
CA GLN A 546 17.48 20.95 21.98
C GLN A 546 18.10 19.55 22.14
N GLU A 547 17.26 18.52 22.36
CA GLU A 547 17.68 17.11 22.45
C GLU A 547 16.88 16.21 21.48
N GLU A 548 17.55 15.22 20.88
CA GLU A 548 16.97 14.38 19.81
C GLU A 548 15.70 13.61 20.22
N ARG A 549 15.49 13.32 21.50
CA ARG A 549 14.39 12.45 21.99
C ARG A 549 13.15 13.19 22.49
N ASP A 550 13.18 14.50 22.58
CA ASP A 550 12.06 15.25 23.15
C ASP A 550 10.89 15.38 22.17
N LYS A 551 9.68 15.30 22.71
CA LYS A 551 8.45 15.79 22.06
C LYS A 551 8.11 17.14 22.70
N MET A 552 8.18 18.20 21.90
CA MET A 552 7.76 19.54 22.31
C MET A 552 6.45 19.85 21.59
N LYS A 553 5.47 20.40 22.30
CA LYS A 553 4.24 20.84 21.65
C LYS A 553 4.50 22.15 20.91
N LEU A 554 3.82 22.33 19.78
CA LEU A 554 3.84 23.59 19.04
C LEU A 554 3.49 24.75 19.98
N ALA A 555 2.41 24.64 20.75
CA ALA A 555 1.93 25.67 21.67
C ALA A 555 2.93 26.12 22.75
N ASP A 556 3.90 25.27 23.09
CA ASP A 556 4.92 25.55 24.11
C ASP A 556 6.21 26.15 23.50
N ALA A 557 6.33 26.14 22.17
CA ALA A 557 7.53 26.54 21.44
C ALA A 557 7.49 28.00 21.00
N ASN A 558 8.65 28.64 20.99
CA ASN A 558 8.90 29.97 20.42
C ASN A 558 9.88 29.94 19.23
N GLU A 559 10.44 28.76 18.95
CA GLU A 559 11.40 28.50 17.88
C GLU A 559 10.91 27.34 17.02
N PHE A 560 10.92 27.54 15.70
CA PHE A 560 10.37 26.60 14.74
C PHE A 560 11.29 26.41 13.55
N VAL A 561 11.33 25.18 13.05
CA VAL A 561 11.88 24.86 11.73
C VAL A 561 10.70 24.68 10.78
N ILE A 562 10.76 25.37 9.64
CA ILE A 562 9.75 25.34 8.59
C ILE A 562 10.41 24.89 7.29
N SER A 563 9.79 23.97 6.55
CA SER A 563 10.08 23.77 5.13
C SER A 563 8.91 24.21 4.28
N ALA A 564 9.18 24.92 3.18
CA ALA A 564 8.18 25.40 2.26
C ALA A 564 8.69 25.37 0.82
N PHE A 565 8.05 24.56 -0.03
CA PHE A 565 8.43 24.45 -1.44
C PHE A 565 7.25 23.99 -2.31
N GLY A 566 7.24 24.46 -3.56
CA GLY A 566 6.24 24.12 -4.56
C GLY A 566 6.66 22.92 -5.43
N ARG A 567 6.48 23.04 -6.74
CA ARG A 567 6.92 22.02 -7.69
C ARG A 567 8.43 21.85 -7.64
N CYS A 568 8.88 20.63 -7.93
CA CYS A 568 10.29 20.28 -7.95
C CYS A 568 10.58 19.10 -8.87
N GLY A 569 11.86 18.95 -9.20
CA GLY A 569 12.37 17.93 -10.11
C GLY A 569 13.35 18.54 -11.08
N ASN A 570 13.32 18.06 -12.31
CA ASN A 570 14.22 18.45 -13.38
C ASN A 570 13.61 19.57 -14.25
N ASP A 571 14.36 20.65 -14.49
CA ASP A 571 13.87 21.88 -15.15
C ASP A 571 13.74 21.79 -16.68
N ASP A 572 14.26 20.74 -17.30
CA ASP A 572 14.26 20.55 -18.78
C ASP A 572 13.63 19.21 -19.20
N ASN A 573 12.77 18.61 -18.36
CA ASN A 573 12.07 17.38 -18.70
C ASN A 573 11.25 17.53 -19.99
N VAL A 574 11.42 16.59 -20.93
CA VAL A 574 10.64 16.55 -22.18
C VAL A 574 9.50 15.55 -22.03
N ILE A 575 8.27 16.03 -22.16
CA ILE A 575 7.04 15.23 -22.03
C ILE A 575 6.36 15.13 -23.40
N SER A 576 6.00 13.91 -23.81
CA SER A 576 5.25 13.67 -25.03
C SER A 576 4.24 12.53 -24.87
N ASP A 577 3.29 12.44 -25.79
CA ASP A 577 2.42 11.26 -25.89
C ASP A 577 3.25 10.03 -26.26
N GLY A 578 2.93 8.91 -25.61
CA GLY A 578 3.47 7.58 -25.87
C GLY A 578 2.47 6.67 -26.56
N PRO A 579 2.82 5.38 -26.74
CA PRO A 579 1.90 4.40 -27.32
C PRO A 579 0.68 4.18 -26.41
N GLU A 580 -0.39 3.67 -27.00
CA GLU A 580 -1.54 3.17 -26.24
C GLU A 580 -1.20 1.80 -25.63
N TYR A 581 -1.28 1.68 -24.30
CA TYR A 581 -0.99 0.44 -23.58
C TYR A 581 -2.18 -0.53 -23.60
N ALA A 582 -3.38 0.03 -23.44
CA ALA A 582 -4.67 -0.66 -23.54
C ALA A 582 -5.70 0.33 -24.10
N PRO A 583 -6.83 -0.15 -24.67
CA PRO A 583 -7.84 0.73 -25.26
C PRO A 583 -8.28 1.86 -24.30
N GLY A 584 -8.08 3.11 -24.72
CA GLY A 584 -8.36 4.32 -23.95
C GLY A 584 -7.23 4.79 -23.02
N ILE A 585 -6.11 4.06 -22.93
CA ILE A 585 -4.99 4.35 -22.02
C ILE A 585 -3.73 4.70 -22.82
N THR A 586 -3.62 5.98 -23.20
CA THR A 586 -2.41 6.56 -23.80
C THR A 586 -1.32 6.73 -22.74
N MET A 587 -0.13 6.19 -23.00
CA MET A 587 1.04 6.41 -22.14
C MET A 587 1.60 7.81 -22.30
N THR A 588 2.32 8.28 -21.29
CA THR A 588 3.11 9.52 -21.32
C THR A 588 4.58 9.13 -21.33
N CYS A 589 5.33 9.62 -22.31
CA CYS A 589 6.77 9.50 -22.38
C CYS A 589 7.42 10.72 -21.72
N ILE A 590 8.36 10.50 -20.81
CA ILE A 590 9.07 11.53 -20.08
C ILE A 590 10.56 11.28 -20.21
N THR A 591 11.28 12.20 -20.83
CA THR A 591 12.75 12.17 -20.89
C THR A 591 13.31 13.11 -19.84
N MET A 592 14.03 12.57 -18.87
CA MET A 592 14.62 13.35 -17.79
C MET A 592 15.85 14.11 -18.28
N ASN A 593 15.87 15.44 -18.17
CA ASN A 593 16.98 16.32 -18.58
C ASN A 593 17.07 17.54 -17.65
N GLY A 594 18.14 18.33 -17.78
CA GLY A 594 18.26 19.58 -17.02
C GLY A 594 18.73 19.40 -15.59
N LYS A 595 18.63 20.48 -14.82
CA LYS A 595 19.06 20.60 -13.42
C LYS A 595 17.90 20.47 -12.45
N LEU A 596 18.21 20.05 -11.23
CA LEU A 596 17.27 20.00 -10.13
C LEU A 596 16.84 21.40 -9.71
N TYR A 597 15.54 21.55 -9.48
CA TYR A 597 14.94 22.76 -8.94
C TYR A 597 13.88 22.44 -7.88
N ALA A 598 13.62 23.41 -7.02
CA ALA A 598 12.46 23.46 -6.15
C ALA A 598 11.91 24.90 -6.14
N GLU A 599 10.62 25.05 -6.39
CA GLU A 599 9.94 26.34 -6.28
C GLU A 599 9.95 26.81 -4.82
N THR A 600 10.36 28.05 -4.59
CA THR A 600 10.35 28.66 -3.26
C THR A 600 8.95 29.12 -2.89
N LEU A 601 8.71 29.39 -1.60
CA LEU A 601 7.46 29.98 -1.14
C LEU A 601 7.32 31.42 -1.69
N GLU A 602 6.26 31.62 -2.46
CA GLU A 602 5.80 32.94 -2.89
C GLU A 602 4.54 33.33 -2.11
N GLY A 603 4.49 34.55 -1.57
CA GLY A 603 3.34 35.07 -0.84
C GLY A 603 3.72 35.74 0.47
N SER A 604 3.11 35.33 1.59
CA SER A 604 3.41 35.92 2.90
C SER A 604 3.24 34.93 4.06
N MET A 605 4.03 35.14 5.11
CA MET A 605 3.91 34.44 6.39
C MET A 605 3.48 35.44 7.47
N ILE A 606 2.36 35.17 8.13
CA ILE A 606 1.76 36.02 9.16
C ILE A 606 1.95 35.32 10.50
N ILE A 607 2.69 35.97 11.40
CA ILE A 607 3.09 35.46 12.70
C ILE A 607 2.38 36.24 13.80
N LYS A 608 1.67 35.56 14.70
CA LYS A 608 1.12 36.18 15.92
C LYS A 608 2.21 36.17 17.01
N ALA A 609 2.84 37.32 17.24
CA ALA A 609 3.90 37.51 18.22
C ALA A 609 3.61 38.74 19.09
N GLN A 610 4.09 38.75 20.34
CA GLN A 610 3.82 39.84 21.27
C GLN A 610 4.67 41.07 20.95
N ASN A 611 5.96 40.85 20.74
CA ASN A 611 6.95 41.91 20.60
C ASN A 611 7.56 41.95 19.20
N LYS A 612 8.11 40.83 18.73
CA LYS A 612 8.79 40.73 17.43
C LYS A 612 8.89 39.27 16.95
N ALA A 613 9.21 39.10 15.68
CA ALA A 613 9.58 37.81 15.11
C ALA A 613 10.81 37.97 14.19
N VAL A 614 11.59 36.91 14.11
CA VAL A 614 12.78 36.80 13.24
C VAL A 614 12.57 35.61 12.32
N LEU A 615 12.73 35.83 11.02
CA LEU A 615 12.70 34.78 10.00
C LEU A 615 14.07 34.69 9.33
N GLU A 616 14.74 33.55 9.51
CA GLU A 616 16.00 33.23 8.86
C GLU A 616 15.76 32.28 7.70
N PHE A 617 16.39 32.58 6.57
CA PHE A 617 16.38 31.78 5.35
C PHE A 617 17.60 30.86 5.37
N LEU A 618 17.41 29.57 5.19
CA LEU A 618 18.45 28.56 5.34
C LEU A 618 18.77 27.88 4.01
N ASP A 619 20.04 27.53 3.80
CA ASP A 619 20.43 26.61 2.74
C ASP A 619 20.10 25.15 3.12
N THR A 620 20.44 24.21 2.25
CA THR A 620 20.18 22.78 2.45
C THR A 620 21.01 22.15 3.57
N GLU A 621 22.08 22.79 4.02
CA GLU A 621 22.90 22.36 5.15
C GLU A 621 22.43 22.99 6.48
N GLY A 622 21.48 23.92 6.42
CA GLY A 622 20.97 24.65 7.59
C GLY A 622 21.74 25.94 7.91
N ASN A 623 22.64 26.40 7.03
CA ASN A 623 23.33 27.67 7.22
C ASN A 623 22.41 28.85 6.87
N VAL A 624 22.50 29.94 7.64
CA VAL A 624 21.73 31.16 7.40
C VAL A 624 22.23 31.88 6.15
N ILE A 625 21.38 31.96 5.12
CA ILE A 625 21.60 32.76 3.90
C ILE A 625 21.32 34.23 4.19
N SER A 626 20.18 34.51 4.83
CA SER A 626 19.75 35.86 5.19
C SER A 626 18.76 35.82 6.36
N SER A 627 18.54 36.96 7.02
CA SER A 627 17.64 37.08 8.18
C SER A 627 16.84 38.38 8.12
N VAL A 628 15.59 38.32 8.54
CA VAL A 628 14.69 39.46 8.63
C VAL A 628 14.06 39.51 10.02
N GLU A 629 14.33 40.59 10.77
CA GLU A 629 13.67 40.89 12.03
C GLU A 629 12.58 41.96 11.81
N LYS A 630 11.38 41.73 12.35
CA LYS A 630 10.27 42.72 12.33
C LYS A 630 9.59 42.79 13.69
N ALA A 631 9.35 44.02 14.16
CA ALA A 631 8.53 44.27 15.35
C ALA A 631 7.04 44.04 15.07
N ALA A 632 6.31 43.53 16.06
CA ALA A 632 4.88 43.27 15.97
C ALA A 632 4.08 44.58 15.86
N LYS A 633 3.10 44.59 14.96
CA LYS A 633 2.09 45.64 14.82
C LYS A 633 0.73 45.03 15.09
N ASN A 634 0.04 45.53 16.11
CA ASN A 634 -1.25 44.97 16.57
C ASN A 634 -1.18 43.46 16.89
N GLY A 635 -0.06 43.00 17.49
CA GLY A 635 0.15 41.59 17.87
C GLY A 635 0.48 40.66 16.70
N GLN A 636 0.87 41.21 15.53
CA GLN A 636 1.22 40.43 14.35
C GLN A 636 2.47 40.95 13.65
N VAL A 637 3.23 40.04 13.06
CA VAL A 637 4.33 40.29 12.14
C VAL A 637 3.98 39.68 10.79
N VAL A 638 4.23 40.40 9.70
CA VAL A 638 4.02 39.90 8.34
C VAL A 638 5.36 39.88 7.62
N PHE A 639 5.78 38.72 7.14
CA PHE A 639 6.92 38.54 6.26
C PHE A 639 6.42 38.39 4.83
N ASP A 640 6.84 39.31 3.95
CA ASP A 640 6.56 39.25 2.52
C ASP A 640 7.65 38.40 1.85
N LEU A 641 7.24 37.38 1.11
CA LEU A 641 8.12 36.35 0.54
C LEU A 641 7.93 36.35 -0.97
N PRO A 642 8.69 37.15 -1.73
CA PRO A 642 8.51 37.28 -3.18
C PRO A 642 9.19 36.15 -3.98
N GLY A 643 9.66 35.07 -3.35
CA GLY A 643 10.33 33.94 -4.00
C GLY A 643 11.75 34.21 -4.52
N ASN A 644 12.37 35.35 -4.16
CA ASN A 644 13.68 35.75 -4.70
C ASN A 644 14.90 35.28 -3.88
N VAL A 645 14.69 34.73 -2.69
CA VAL A 645 15.73 34.09 -1.89
C VAL A 645 15.65 32.59 -2.15
N ALA A 646 16.76 32.00 -2.62
CA ALA A 646 16.85 30.57 -2.95
C ALA A 646 16.90 29.72 -1.67
N SER A 647 15.77 29.63 -0.98
CA SER A 647 15.60 29.00 0.32
C SER A 647 14.26 28.31 0.37
N VAL A 648 14.26 27.03 0.71
CA VAL A 648 13.06 26.22 0.99
C VAL A 648 12.95 25.84 2.47
N PHE A 649 13.93 26.23 3.27
CA PHE A 649 13.98 26.03 4.71
C PHE A 649 14.03 27.37 5.44
N TYR A 650 13.38 27.43 6.58
CA TYR A 650 13.31 28.64 7.39
C TYR A 650 13.43 28.29 8.87
N HIS A 651 14.13 29.14 9.60
CA HIS A 651 14.10 29.16 11.05
C HIS A 651 13.30 30.38 11.51
N LEU A 652 12.24 30.13 12.28
CA LEU A 652 11.34 31.17 12.80
C LEU A 652 11.49 31.24 14.32
N TRP A 653 11.84 32.41 14.82
CA TRP A 653 11.84 32.74 16.24
C TRP A 653 10.82 33.84 16.53
N MET A 654 10.09 33.72 17.64
CA MET A 654 9.09 34.70 18.07
C MET A 654 9.16 35.01 19.57
N ASP A 655 8.92 36.28 19.92
CA ASP A 655 8.86 36.81 21.29
C ASP A 655 7.48 37.41 21.61
#